data_AF-A0A7V7K0P9-F1
#
_entry.id   AF-A0A7V7K0P9-F1
#
_cell.length_a   1.000
_cell.length_b   1.000
_cell.length_c   1.000
_cell.angle_alpha   90.00
_cell.angle_beta   90.00
_cell.angle_gamma   90.00
#
_symmetry.space_group_name_H-M   'P 1'
#
loop_
_entity.id
_entity.type
_entity.pdbx_description
1 polymer ?
#
loop_
_entity_poly.entity_id
_entity_poly.type
_entity_poly.pdbx_seq_one_letter_code
_entity_poly.pdbx_strand_id
1 'polypeptide(L)'
;MAIDPQMKILLVEDAGTMRKMEARILNQVGFTNIIEAVDGNDAMDQLKAQPDIALIISDWSMPNMDGYELVQWVRREDDFKDIPFIMATGHGDKEYVAKAKAGGANGVVAKPFTADELKLLIDDIFGVARAVEAKVDEGPKVSAEGRVHLKMAHIQITDHLALGVLKNMVDSGRQQPENFTLETLCMPGWNPVQKALENGEVDGAFILAPMAMDLFSYEVPIRLVLFAHRNGSICVRNKAGKYNKPYQQFFKHKTFYIPHKMSIHNMLAHMYFTKMGLRPGVAGKEAVNVLFDVVPPIAMPEFMKENPDCSGFLVAEPIGSRAIAAGIAEQQFVSSEIWQDHPCCVVVFREEIINKYPEALQEFTNMLVEAGIFIKNNIDQAADIAVSFLDPEKKIGLEPELLRKVLSDPLGITTDNLYPVIEDLETIQDYMTAKMEIGRRIDLHGFVDTRFADIACKDKAAGAARTESQAPRKPGFEQVEALATREGKYLIFTLGSERYGLGILDVREIIGLIAIHELPNMPPFFRGVVNLRDKVIPVMDMRSKFDMAEVDYNERTCIIIVEISGKTGSQLMGVVVDSVSEVAFIKEEEVEDAPALGGRVETECLLGMAKMKEGVTILLDIDRLMHTRDAVQLGGEF
;
A
#
# COMPACT_ATOMS: atom_id res chain seq x y z
N MET A 1 23.25 -4.71 -27.19
CA MET A 1 24.52 -5.09 -26.52
C MET A 1 24.19 -6.04 -25.38
N ALA A 2 25.14 -6.76 -24.80
CA ALA A 2 24.91 -7.44 -23.52
C ALA A 2 25.32 -6.46 -22.39
N ILE A 3 24.49 -6.30 -21.36
CA ILE A 3 24.87 -5.53 -20.17
C ILE A 3 25.98 -6.29 -19.43
N ASP A 4 27.01 -5.59 -18.95
CA ASP A 4 28.08 -6.16 -18.15
C ASP A 4 27.58 -6.53 -16.75
N PRO A 5 27.54 -7.81 -16.35
CA PRO A 5 27.09 -8.22 -15.02
C PRO A 5 28.01 -7.73 -13.88
N GLN A 6 29.21 -7.23 -14.20
CA GLN A 6 30.19 -6.70 -13.24
C GLN A 6 30.15 -5.18 -13.11
N MET A 7 29.25 -4.50 -13.84
CA MET A 7 29.09 -3.06 -13.71
C MET A 7 28.76 -2.66 -12.27
N LYS A 8 29.32 -1.53 -11.81
CA LYS A 8 29.03 -1.00 -10.48
C LYS A 8 27.66 -0.36 -10.45
N ILE A 9 26.81 -0.85 -9.55
CA ILE A 9 25.47 -0.30 -9.30
C ILE A 9 25.50 0.36 -7.92
N LEU A 10 25.15 1.64 -7.86
CA LEU A 10 24.89 2.33 -6.60
C LEU A 10 23.43 2.12 -6.21
N LEU A 11 23.20 1.39 -5.11
CA LEU A 11 21.89 1.16 -4.51
C LEU A 11 21.72 2.06 -3.30
N VAL A 12 20.81 3.02 -3.37
CA VAL A 12 20.54 4.02 -2.32
C VAL A 12 19.19 3.70 -1.68
N GLU A 13 19.20 3.34 -0.40
CA GLU A 13 18.00 2.90 0.36
C GLU A 13 18.27 3.03 1.86
N ASP A 14 17.38 3.68 2.61
CA ASP A 14 17.58 3.98 4.03
C ASP A 14 17.19 2.80 4.93
N ALA A 15 16.17 2.03 4.55
CA ALA A 15 15.73 0.85 5.27
C ALA A 15 16.69 -0.32 5.02
N GLY A 16 17.59 -0.60 5.97
CA GLY A 16 18.62 -1.64 5.82
C GLY A 16 18.09 -3.05 5.53
N THR A 17 16.86 -3.39 5.94
CA THR A 17 16.20 -4.66 5.56
C THR A 17 15.79 -4.65 4.09
N MET A 18 15.22 -3.54 3.61
CA MET A 18 14.85 -3.35 2.20
C MET A 18 16.10 -3.33 1.32
N ARG A 19 17.15 -2.60 1.70
CA ARG A 19 18.41 -2.55 0.96
C ARG A 19 19.03 -3.93 0.75
N LYS A 20 19.01 -4.77 1.79
CA LYS A 20 19.47 -6.17 1.70
C LYS A 20 18.61 -7.00 0.75
N MET A 21 17.30 -6.78 0.76
CA MET A 21 16.37 -7.46 -0.14
C MET A 21 16.60 -7.03 -1.60
N GLU A 22 16.68 -5.73 -1.86
CA GLU A 22 16.97 -5.15 -3.17
C GLU A 22 18.34 -5.60 -3.71
N ALA A 23 19.36 -5.65 -2.85
CA ALA A 23 20.67 -6.19 -3.21
C ALA A 23 20.59 -7.70 -3.56
N ARG A 24 19.79 -8.50 -2.86
CA ARG A 24 19.55 -9.91 -3.24
C ARG A 24 18.85 -10.02 -4.59
N ILE A 25 17.88 -9.15 -4.86
CA ILE A 25 17.16 -9.10 -6.14
C ILE A 25 18.15 -8.76 -7.27
N LEU A 26 19.01 -7.75 -7.09
CA LEU A 26 20.08 -7.43 -8.04
C LEU A 26 21.00 -8.62 -8.32
N ASN A 27 21.39 -9.35 -7.26
CA ASN A 27 22.17 -10.58 -7.40
C ASN A 27 21.43 -11.68 -8.19
N GLN A 28 20.12 -11.83 -8.01
CA GLN A 28 19.30 -12.78 -8.79
C GLN A 28 19.24 -12.41 -10.28
N VAL A 29 19.25 -11.11 -10.60
CA VAL A 29 19.30 -10.62 -11.99
C VAL A 29 20.69 -10.81 -12.62
N GLY A 30 21.73 -10.98 -11.78
CA GLY A 30 23.10 -11.28 -12.20
C GLY A 30 24.12 -10.19 -11.83
N PHE A 31 23.70 -9.11 -11.19
CA PHE A 31 24.57 -8.01 -10.78
C PHE A 31 25.13 -8.27 -9.38
N THR A 32 26.46 -8.32 -9.28
CA THR A 32 27.16 -8.68 -8.03
C THR A 32 27.99 -7.54 -7.44
N ASN A 33 28.25 -6.49 -8.23
CA ASN A 33 29.08 -5.35 -7.84
C ASN A 33 28.20 -4.18 -7.38
N ILE A 34 27.66 -4.30 -6.17
CA ILE A 34 26.68 -3.37 -5.60
C ILE A 34 27.39 -2.50 -4.55
N ILE A 35 27.32 -1.19 -4.74
CA ILE A 35 27.73 -0.18 -3.76
C ILE A 35 26.45 0.27 -3.05
N GLU A 36 26.43 0.19 -1.72
CA GLU A 36 25.28 0.59 -0.91
C GLU A 36 25.46 2.02 -0.40
N ALA A 37 24.38 2.79 -0.39
CA ALA A 37 24.28 4.08 0.29
C ALA A 37 22.96 4.18 1.07
N VAL A 38 22.95 4.94 2.16
CA VAL A 38 21.79 5.05 3.07
C VAL A 38 20.89 6.26 2.80
N ASP A 39 21.39 7.27 2.09
CA ASP A 39 20.63 8.45 1.65
C ASP A 39 21.33 9.15 0.47
N GLY A 40 20.77 10.27 0.01
CA GLY A 40 21.36 11.05 -1.08
C GLY A 40 22.75 11.64 -0.76
N ASN A 41 23.06 11.97 0.49
CA ASN A 41 24.38 12.50 0.85
C ASN A 41 25.45 11.42 0.78
N ASP A 42 25.18 10.24 1.35
CA ASP A 42 26.06 9.07 1.23
C ASP A 42 26.24 8.68 -0.24
N ALA A 43 25.15 8.71 -1.04
CA ALA A 43 25.23 8.47 -2.48
C ALA A 43 26.16 9.45 -3.21
N MET A 44 26.11 10.75 -2.86
CA MET A 44 27.03 11.76 -3.42
C MET A 44 28.49 11.46 -3.09
N ASP A 45 28.77 11.01 -1.88
CA ASP A 45 30.13 10.66 -1.45
C ASP A 45 30.62 9.40 -2.15
N GLN A 46 29.76 8.39 -2.35
CA GLN A 46 30.07 7.22 -3.15
C GLN A 46 30.37 7.57 -4.61
N LEU A 47 29.57 8.45 -5.23
CA LEU A 47 29.78 8.88 -6.62
C LEU A 47 31.11 9.61 -6.82
N LYS A 48 31.49 10.48 -5.88
CA LYS A 48 32.79 11.16 -5.91
C LYS A 48 33.97 10.20 -5.68
N ALA A 49 33.79 9.21 -4.80
CA ALA A 49 34.82 8.22 -4.51
C ALA A 49 34.99 7.18 -5.63
N GLN A 50 33.92 6.90 -6.39
CA GLN A 50 33.84 5.82 -7.36
C GLN A 50 33.29 6.32 -8.71
N PRO A 51 34.13 6.93 -9.56
CA PRO A 51 33.70 7.52 -10.82
C PRO A 51 33.27 6.49 -11.89
N ASP A 52 33.44 5.18 -11.62
CA ASP A 52 33.08 4.07 -12.50
C ASP A 52 31.69 3.46 -12.19
N ILE A 53 30.89 4.11 -11.34
CA ILE A 53 29.47 3.75 -11.13
C ILE A 53 28.71 3.93 -12.45
N ALA A 54 28.04 2.88 -12.90
CA ALA A 54 27.39 2.82 -14.21
C ALA A 54 25.85 2.83 -14.16
N LEU A 55 25.26 2.71 -12.96
CA LEU A 55 23.83 2.81 -12.72
C LEU A 55 23.57 3.23 -11.27
N ILE A 56 22.59 4.10 -11.09
CA ILE A 56 22.06 4.47 -9.78
C ILE A 56 20.64 3.92 -9.67
N ILE A 57 20.35 3.21 -8.60
CA ILE A 57 19.00 2.81 -8.19
C ILE A 57 18.78 3.46 -6.82
N SER A 58 17.87 4.42 -6.75
CA SER A 58 17.65 5.20 -5.53
C SER A 58 16.22 5.05 -5.06
N ASP A 59 16.02 4.85 -3.75
CA ASP A 59 14.73 5.11 -3.16
C ASP A 59 14.34 6.58 -3.36
N TRP A 60 13.03 6.83 -3.47
CA TRP A 60 12.49 8.17 -3.47
C TRP A 60 12.57 8.78 -2.07
N SER A 61 12.12 8.05 -1.05
CA SER A 61 11.75 8.60 0.26
C SER A 61 12.82 8.32 1.31
N MET A 62 13.97 8.97 1.17
CA MET A 62 15.10 8.83 2.10
C MET A 62 15.19 10.03 3.06
N PRO A 63 15.77 9.86 4.27
CA PRO A 63 16.08 10.97 5.15
C PRO A 63 17.17 11.87 4.54
N ASN A 64 17.32 13.08 5.10
CA ASN A 64 18.33 14.06 4.74
C ASN A 64 18.22 14.61 3.30
N MET A 65 18.65 13.84 2.30
CA MET A 65 18.48 14.14 0.89
C MET A 65 17.68 12.99 0.25
N ASP A 66 16.52 13.34 -0.30
CA ASP A 66 15.63 12.37 -0.92
C ASP A 66 16.09 11.98 -2.34
N GLY A 67 15.51 10.94 -2.92
CA GLY A 67 15.91 10.47 -4.25
C GLY A 67 15.64 11.50 -5.36
N TYR A 68 14.62 12.34 -5.17
CA TYR A 68 14.26 13.38 -6.14
C TYR A 68 15.28 14.53 -6.14
N GLU A 69 15.75 14.92 -4.96
CA GLU A 69 16.86 15.86 -4.79
C GLU A 69 18.16 15.27 -5.35
N LEU A 70 18.43 13.98 -5.08
CA LEU A 70 19.61 13.28 -5.59
C LEU A 70 19.64 13.25 -7.12
N VAL A 71 18.55 12.87 -7.80
CA VAL A 71 18.53 12.84 -9.28
C VAL A 71 18.73 14.24 -9.87
N GLN A 72 18.15 15.27 -9.26
CA GLN A 72 18.37 16.65 -9.70
C GLN A 72 19.83 17.08 -9.53
N TRP A 73 20.50 16.66 -8.44
CA TRP A 73 21.91 16.91 -8.23
C TRP A 73 22.77 16.16 -9.26
N VAL A 74 22.56 14.86 -9.44
CA VAL A 74 23.28 14.03 -10.43
C VAL A 74 23.24 14.67 -11.82
N ARG A 75 22.07 15.18 -12.25
CA ARG A 75 21.89 15.82 -13.56
C ARG A 75 22.57 17.19 -13.70
N ARG A 76 22.92 17.85 -12.60
CA ARG A 76 23.65 19.14 -12.61
C ARG A 76 25.17 18.97 -12.64
N GLU A 77 25.67 17.83 -12.20
CA GLU A 77 27.11 17.55 -12.14
C GLU A 77 27.61 16.98 -13.46
N ASP A 78 28.61 17.63 -14.07
CA ASP A 78 29.13 17.25 -15.39
C ASP A 78 29.68 15.82 -15.44
N ASP A 79 30.25 15.35 -14.34
CA ASP A 79 30.86 14.01 -14.23
C ASP A 79 29.80 12.89 -14.10
N PHE A 80 28.57 13.20 -13.67
CA PHE A 80 27.55 12.21 -13.31
C PHE A 80 26.25 12.33 -14.10
N LYS A 81 26.02 13.44 -14.82
CA LYS A 81 24.76 13.75 -15.49
C LYS A 81 24.25 12.69 -16.46
N ASP A 82 25.16 11.90 -17.03
CA ASP A 82 24.83 10.86 -18.02
C ASP A 82 24.63 9.47 -17.38
N ILE A 83 24.88 9.31 -16.07
CA ILE A 83 24.68 8.02 -15.38
C ILE A 83 23.17 7.68 -15.38
N PRO A 84 22.79 6.51 -15.89
CA PRO A 84 21.41 6.03 -15.80
C PRO A 84 20.92 6.02 -14.35
N PHE A 85 19.71 6.54 -14.14
CA PHE A 85 19.10 6.68 -12.83
C PHE A 85 17.72 6.02 -12.83
N ILE A 86 17.56 4.99 -12.01
CA ILE A 86 16.27 4.36 -11.72
C ILE A 86 15.78 4.91 -10.39
N MET A 87 14.63 5.57 -10.43
CA MET A 87 13.91 5.94 -9.23
C MET A 87 13.09 4.73 -8.77
N ALA A 88 13.37 4.22 -7.59
CA ALA A 88 12.55 3.23 -6.94
C ALA A 88 11.62 3.95 -5.95
N THR A 89 10.32 3.68 -6.01
CA THR A 89 9.32 4.48 -5.29
C THR A 89 8.26 3.60 -4.65
N GLY A 90 7.88 3.88 -3.40
CA GLY A 90 6.66 3.31 -2.82
C GLY A 90 5.38 3.80 -3.51
N HIS A 91 5.48 4.81 -4.40
CA HIS A 91 4.42 5.52 -5.11
C HIS A 91 4.42 5.12 -6.59
N GLY A 92 3.62 4.09 -6.94
CA GLY A 92 3.42 3.64 -8.33
C GLY A 92 2.39 4.46 -9.13
N ASP A 93 1.79 5.49 -8.54
CA ASP A 93 0.81 6.33 -9.21
C ASP A 93 1.44 7.29 -10.24
N LYS A 94 0.62 7.74 -11.20
CA LYS A 94 1.11 8.52 -12.36
C LYS A 94 1.76 9.84 -11.99
N GLU A 95 1.34 10.45 -10.91
CA GLU A 95 1.85 11.75 -10.48
C GLU A 95 3.34 11.65 -10.13
N TYR A 96 3.72 10.64 -9.36
CA TYR A 96 5.11 10.43 -8.96
C TYR A 96 5.99 9.96 -10.12
N VAL A 97 5.46 9.09 -10.99
CA VAL A 97 6.19 8.67 -12.20
C VAL A 97 6.50 9.87 -13.09
N ALA A 98 5.52 10.75 -13.33
CA ALA A 98 5.70 11.97 -14.11
C ALA A 98 6.74 12.91 -13.46
N LYS A 99 6.67 13.07 -12.14
CA LYS A 99 7.59 13.89 -11.37
C LYS A 99 9.04 13.36 -11.45
N ALA A 100 9.27 12.06 -11.27
CA ALA A 100 10.61 11.45 -11.38
C ALA A 100 11.22 11.67 -12.77
N LYS A 101 10.43 11.42 -13.83
CA LYS A 101 10.89 11.63 -15.21
C LYS A 101 11.25 13.09 -15.48
N ALA A 102 10.42 14.03 -15.02
CA ALA A 102 10.72 15.47 -15.12
C ALA A 102 11.98 15.88 -14.33
N GLY A 103 12.31 15.15 -13.25
CA GLY A 103 13.55 15.32 -12.49
C GLY A 103 14.79 14.74 -13.15
N GLY A 104 14.64 13.97 -14.25
CA GLY A 104 15.74 13.37 -15.01
C GLY A 104 15.98 11.88 -14.75
N ALA A 105 15.08 11.18 -14.05
CA ALA A 105 15.16 9.72 -13.94
C ALA A 105 14.93 9.04 -15.30
N ASN A 106 15.74 8.03 -15.62
CA ASN A 106 15.62 7.24 -16.85
C ASN A 106 14.50 6.19 -16.73
N GLY A 107 14.27 5.69 -15.52
CA GLY A 107 13.23 4.71 -15.24
C GLY A 107 12.63 4.90 -13.85
N VAL A 108 11.45 4.32 -13.65
CA VAL A 108 10.77 4.28 -12.36
C VAL A 108 10.32 2.85 -12.09
N VAL A 109 10.60 2.34 -10.91
CA VAL A 109 10.17 1.03 -10.44
C VAL A 109 9.44 1.17 -9.12
N ALA A 110 8.34 0.44 -8.91
CA ALA A 110 7.67 0.46 -7.61
C ALA A 110 8.39 -0.45 -6.62
N LYS A 111 8.56 0.03 -5.40
CA LYS A 111 9.09 -0.76 -4.29
C LYS A 111 7.99 -1.53 -3.57
N PRO A 112 8.34 -2.70 -3.03
CA PRO A 112 9.47 -3.54 -3.43
C PRO A 112 9.18 -4.19 -4.79
N PHE A 113 10.24 -4.36 -5.58
CA PHE A 113 10.18 -4.91 -6.93
C PHE A 113 10.66 -6.36 -6.97
N THR A 114 10.28 -7.07 -8.03
CA THR A 114 10.78 -8.42 -8.31
C THR A 114 12.04 -8.39 -9.19
N ALA A 115 12.78 -9.50 -9.24
CA ALA A 115 13.92 -9.65 -10.13
C ALA A 115 13.54 -9.47 -11.61
N ASP A 116 12.37 -9.99 -12.01
CA ASP A 116 11.89 -9.87 -13.39
C ASP A 116 11.55 -8.41 -13.75
N GLU A 117 10.87 -7.69 -12.86
CA GLU A 117 10.55 -6.26 -13.08
C GLU A 117 11.81 -5.40 -13.18
N LEU A 118 12.76 -5.59 -12.26
CA LEU A 118 14.00 -4.84 -12.26
C LEU A 118 14.83 -5.15 -13.52
N LYS A 119 14.92 -6.43 -13.89
CA LYS A 119 15.63 -6.85 -15.10
C LYS A 119 15.05 -6.22 -16.35
N LEU A 120 13.72 -6.25 -16.52
CA LEU A 120 13.04 -5.64 -17.66
C LEU A 120 13.34 -4.14 -17.75
N LEU A 121 13.34 -3.44 -16.62
CA LEU A 121 13.63 -2.01 -16.59
C LEU A 121 15.10 -1.70 -16.92
N ILE A 122 16.04 -2.47 -16.38
CA ILE A 122 17.47 -2.31 -16.70
C ILE A 122 17.71 -2.60 -18.19
N ASP A 123 17.14 -3.69 -18.71
CA ASP A 123 17.26 -4.06 -20.13
C ASP A 123 16.72 -2.97 -21.06
N ASP A 124 15.60 -2.32 -20.68
CA ASP A 124 15.00 -1.19 -21.40
C ASP A 124 15.92 0.05 -21.40
N ILE A 125 16.43 0.45 -20.23
CA ILE A 125 17.32 1.61 -20.07
C ILE A 125 18.62 1.46 -20.86
N PHE A 126 19.20 0.26 -20.90
CA PHE A 126 20.43 -0.02 -21.64
C PHE A 126 20.20 -0.42 -23.10
N GLY A 127 18.96 -0.41 -23.59
CA GLY A 127 18.62 -0.77 -24.97
C GLY A 127 19.01 -2.21 -25.33
N VAL A 128 19.03 -3.10 -24.34
CA VAL A 128 19.29 -4.54 -24.48
C VAL A 128 18.00 -5.32 -24.66
N ALA A 129 16.90 -4.80 -24.11
CA ALA A 129 15.59 -5.13 -24.61
C ALA A 129 15.69 -5.05 -26.13
N ARG A 130 15.31 -6.13 -26.84
CA ARG A 130 14.92 -5.94 -28.23
C ARG A 130 14.01 -4.74 -28.18
N ALA A 131 14.32 -3.70 -28.95
CA ALA A 131 13.25 -2.99 -29.58
C ALA A 131 12.43 -4.08 -30.30
N VAL A 132 11.50 -4.72 -29.58
CA VAL A 132 10.12 -4.57 -29.96
C VAL A 132 10.03 -3.05 -29.97
N GLU A 133 10.28 -2.44 -31.15
CA GLU A 133 9.70 -1.14 -31.42
C GLU A 133 8.34 -1.23 -30.74
N ALA A 134 7.99 -0.27 -29.89
CA ALA A 134 6.59 -0.10 -29.58
C ALA A 134 5.94 0.08 -30.96
N LYS A 135 5.55 -1.04 -31.56
CA LYS A 135 4.65 -1.08 -32.67
C LYS A 135 3.48 -0.41 -32.01
N VAL A 136 3.26 0.83 -32.43
CA VAL A 136 1.95 1.43 -32.39
C VAL A 136 1.03 0.32 -32.88
N ASP A 137 0.38 -0.34 -31.93
CA ASP A 137 -0.38 -1.53 -32.25
C ASP A 137 -1.50 -1.07 -33.19
N GLU A 138 -1.64 -1.71 -34.35
CA GLU A 138 -2.60 -1.32 -35.39
C GLU A 138 -4.06 -1.66 -34.99
N GLY A 139 -4.29 -1.89 -33.69
CA GLY A 139 -5.47 -2.52 -33.14
C GLY A 139 -5.38 -4.05 -33.15
N PRO A 140 -6.37 -4.73 -32.54
CA PRO A 140 -6.38 -6.18 -32.43
C PRO A 140 -6.41 -6.80 -33.82
N LYS A 141 -5.58 -7.82 -34.02
CA LYS A 141 -5.52 -8.53 -35.29
C LYS A 141 -6.83 -9.28 -35.54
N VAL A 142 -7.32 -9.24 -36.76
CA VAL A 142 -8.50 -10.02 -37.16
C VAL A 142 -8.03 -11.27 -37.91
N SER A 143 -8.53 -12.44 -37.54
CA SER A 143 -8.22 -13.71 -38.22
C SER A 143 -8.80 -13.74 -39.63
N ALA A 144 -8.35 -14.69 -40.46
CA ALA A 144 -8.91 -14.88 -41.80
C ALA A 144 -10.42 -15.21 -41.77
N GLU A 145 -10.92 -15.75 -40.65
CA GLU A 145 -12.33 -16.05 -40.43
C GLU A 145 -13.12 -14.86 -39.84
N GLY A 146 -12.51 -13.68 -39.71
CA GLY A 146 -13.17 -12.48 -39.17
C GLY A 146 -13.16 -12.36 -37.65
N ARG A 147 -12.46 -13.25 -36.92
CA ARG A 147 -12.39 -13.21 -35.46
C ARG A 147 -11.36 -12.23 -34.96
N VAL A 148 -11.75 -11.36 -34.05
CA VAL A 148 -10.86 -10.39 -33.40
C VAL A 148 -9.98 -11.12 -32.38
N HIS A 149 -8.68 -10.92 -32.44
CA HIS A 149 -7.75 -11.46 -31.46
C HIS A 149 -7.71 -10.57 -30.23
N LEU A 150 -8.37 -10.99 -29.15
CA LEU A 150 -8.41 -10.27 -27.88
C LEU A 150 -7.28 -10.75 -26.98
N LYS A 151 -6.40 -9.83 -26.61
CA LYS A 151 -5.33 -10.07 -25.65
C LYS A 151 -5.65 -9.43 -24.31
N MET A 152 -5.77 -10.26 -23.26
CA MET A 152 -6.22 -9.84 -21.93
C MET A 152 -5.11 -9.96 -20.87
N ALA A 153 -4.77 -8.85 -20.21
CA ALA A 153 -3.85 -8.87 -19.07
C ALA A 153 -4.54 -9.33 -17.77
N HIS A 154 -3.83 -10.08 -16.93
CA HIS A 154 -4.27 -10.48 -15.59
C HIS A 154 -3.06 -10.78 -14.69
N ILE A 155 -3.28 -10.90 -13.37
CA ILE A 155 -2.30 -11.42 -12.40
C ILE A 155 -2.79 -12.71 -11.69
N GLN A 156 -1.96 -13.27 -10.79
CA GLN A 156 -2.16 -14.56 -10.13
C GLN A 156 -3.09 -14.51 -8.88
N ILE A 157 -4.33 -14.07 -9.05
CA ILE A 157 -5.34 -13.98 -7.97
C ILE A 157 -6.70 -14.54 -8.39
N THR A 158 -7.51 -14.98 -7.43
CA THR A 158 -8.84 -15.57 -7.69
C THR A 158 -9.83 -14.58 -8.30
N ASP A 159 -9.62 -13.29 -8.09
CA ASP A 159 -10.39 -12.18 -8.69
C ASP A 159 -10.44 -12.28 -10.22
N HIS A 160 -9.44 -12.94 -10.83
CA HIS A 160 -9.31 -13.09 -12.28
C HIS A 160 -9.69 -14.49 -12.78
N LEU A 161 -10.19 -15.37 -11.90
CA LEU A 161 -10.47 -16.76 -12.23
C LEU A 161 -11.56 -16.91 -13.31
N ALA A 162 -12.50 -15.97 -13.41
CA ALA A 162 -13.49 -15.98 -14.49
C ALA A 162 -12.83 -15.97 -15.88
N LEU A 163 -11.72 -15.24 -16.05
CA LEU A 163 -10.92 -15.25 -17.28
C LEU A 163 -10.27 -16.62 -17.51
N GLY A 164 -9.74 -17.24 -16.45
CA GLY A 164 -9.09 -18.56 -16.53
C GLY A 164 -10.07 -19.67 -16.90
N VAL A 165 -11.27 -19.63 -16.32
CA VAL A 165 -12.36 -20.55 -16.68
C VAL A 165 -12.81 -20.32 -18.11
N LEU A 166 -13.00 -19.07 -18.53
CA LEU A 166 -13.32 -18.75 -19.93
C LEU A 166 -12.25 -19.29 -20.89
N LYS A 167 -10.97 -19.03 -20.59
CA LYS A 167 -9.84 -19.53 -21.38
C LYS A 167 -9.83 -21.06 -21.46
N ASN A 168 -10.07 -21.75 -20.35
CA ASN A 168 -10.18 -23.20 -20.32
C ASN A 168 -11.36 -23.72 -21.16
N MET A 169 -12.52 -23.07 -21.11
CA MET A 169 -13.68 -23.43 -21.93
C MET A 169 -13.40 -23.28 -23.43
N VAL A 170 -12.69 -22.23 -23.82
CA VAL A 170 -12.28 -22.00 -25.22
C VAL A 170 -11.23 -23.03 -25.66
N ASP A 171 -10.17 -23.23 -24.87
CA ASP A 171 -9.06 -24.14 -25.22
C ASP A 171 -9.50 -25.61 -25.27
N SER A 172 -10.42 -26.01 -24.40
CA SER A 172 -11.00 -27.37 -24.39
C SER A 172 -12.05 -27.60 -25.48
N GLY A 173 -12.45 -26.54 -26.21
CA GLY A 173 -13.52 -26.58 -27.20
C GLY A 173 -14.93 -26.69 -26.61
N ARG A 174 -15.09 -26.55 -25.29
CA ARG A 174 -16.38 -26.51 -24.61
C ARG A 174 -17.21 -25.30 -25.04
N GLN A 175 -16.56 -24.19 -25.35
CA GLN A 175 -17.16 -23.06 -26.05
C GLN A 175 -16.26 -22.66 -27.22
N GLN A 176 -16.87 -22.19 -28.30
CA GLN A 176 -16.16 -21.77 -29.51
C GLN A 176 -16.65 -20.38 -29.91
N PRO A 177 -15.90 -19.32 -29.57
CA PRO A 177 -16.31 -17.97 -29.89
C PRO A 177 -16.31 -17.74 -31.40
N GLU A 178 -17.37 -17.13 -31.89
CA GLU A 178 -17.60 -16.83 -33.31
C GLU A 178 -16.92 -15.53 -33.74
N ASN A 179 -16.80 -14.55 -32.82
CA ASN A 179 -16.34 -13.19 -33.14
C ASN A 179 -14.94 -12.89 -32.58
N PHE A 180 -14.39 -13.73 -31.71
CA PHE A 180 -13.06 -13.51 -31.15
C PHE A 180 -12.20 -14.76 -30.99
N THR A 181 -10.91 -14.55 -30.78
CA THR A 181 -9.96 -15.51 -30.20
C THR A 181 -9.35 -14.89 -28.94
N LEU A 182 -8.91 -15.71 -27.99
CA LEU A 182 -8.49 -15.23 -26.67
C LEU A 182 -7.03 -15.60 -26.38
N GLU A 183 -6.21 -14.59 -26.15
CA GLU A 183 -4.89 -14.68 -25.52
C GLU A 183 -4.94 -14.06 -24.12
N THR A 184 -4.28 -14.70 -23.15
CA THR A 184 -4.18 -14.20 -21.78
C THR A 184 -2.71 -13.98 -21.42
N LEU A 185 -2.38 -12.81 -20.86
CA LEU A 185 -1.04 -12.46 -20.43
C LEU A 185 -1.00 -12.32 -18.91
N CYS A 186 -0.37 -13.30 -18.26
CA CYS A 186 -0.20 -13.35 -16.82
C CYS A 186 0.99 -12.50 -16.40
N MET A 187 0.75 -11.42 -15.65
CA MET A 187 1.73 -10.40 -15.29
C MET A 187 2.12 -10.49 -13.80
N PRO A 188 3.35 -10.09 -13.43
CA PRO A 188 3.84 -10.29 -12.06
C PRO A 188 3.23 -9.32 -11.03
N GLY A 189 2.55 -8.26 -11.47
CA GLY A 189 1.98 -7.24 -10.59
C GLY A 189 1.12 -6.23 -11.35
N TRP A 190 0.66 -5.21 -10.63
CA TRP A 190 -0.29 -4.21 -11.15
C TRP A 190 0.33 -3.20 -12.11
N ASN A 191 1.57 -2.77 -11.86
CA ASN A 191 2.23 -1.77 -12.71
C ASN A 191 2.50 -2.29 -14.14
N PRO A 192 2.95 -3.55 -14.34
CA PRO A 192 2.99 -4.13 -15.68
C PRO A 192 1.63 -4.14 -16.39
N VAL A 193 0.54 -4.46 -15.67
CA VAL A 193 -0.83 -4.42 -16.23
C VAL A 193 -1.19 -3.02 -16.69
N GLN A 194 -0.91 -2.02 -15.87
CA GLN A 194 -1.10 -0.62 -16.21
C GLN A 194 -0.31 -0.23 -17.46
N LYS A 195 1.00 -0.50 -17.48
CA LYS A 195 1.89 -0.14 -18.62
C LYS A 195 1.43 -0.81 -19.92
N ALA A 196 1.00 -2.07 -19.86
CA ALA A 196 0.53 -2.79 -21.04
C ALA A 196 -0.76 -2.18 -21.62
N LEU A 197 -1.70 -1.72 -20.78
CA LEU A 197 -2.89 -1.00 -21.24
C LEU A 197 -2.53 0.35 -21.87
N GLU A 198 -1.65 1.11 -21.23
CA GLU A 198 -1.21 2.44 -21.70
C GLU A 198 -0.51 2.36 -23.05
N ASN A 199 0.34 1.35 -23.23
CA ASN A 199 1.10 1.13 -24.45
C ASN A 199 0.27 0.47 -25.56
N GLY A 200 -0.97 0.04 -25.26
CA GLY A 200 -1.78 -0.74 -26.19
C GLY A 200 -1.23 -2.15 -26.47
N GLU A 201 -0.39 -2.69 -25.58
CA GLU A 201 0.16 -4.05 -25.71
C GLU A 201 -0.89 -5.15 -25.45
N VAL A 202 -2.01 -4.76 -24.85
CA VAL A 202 -3.21 -5.58 -24.59
C VAL A 202 -4.48 -4.81 -24.96
N ASP A 203 -5.53 -5.55 -25.28
CA ASP A 203 -6.82 -4.98 -25.70
C ASP A 203 -7.75 -4.70 -24.52
N GLY A 204 -7.56 -5.46 -23.45
CA GLY A 204 -8.25 -5.28 -22.19
C GLY A 204 -7.47 -5.90 -21.03
N ALA A 205 -7.97 -5.68 -19.82
CA ALA A 205 -7.34 -6.21 -18.62
C ALA A 205 -8.36 -6.46 -17.51
N PHE A 206 -7.99 -7.39 -16.64
CA PHE A 206 -8.53 -7.49 -15.29
C PHE A 206 -7.63 -6.65 -14.38
N ILE A 207 -8.22 -5.62 -13.79
CA ILE A 207 -7.48 -4.52 -13.16
C ILE A 207 -8.21 -4.00 -11.93
N LEU A 208 -7.49 -3.49 -10.93
CA LEU A 208 -8.08 -2.83 -9.77
C LEU A 208 -8.97 -1.65 -10.20
N ALA A 209 -10.20 -1.57 -9.67
CA ALA A 209 -11.15 -0.50 -10.00
C ALA A 209 -10.56 0.90 -9.79
N PRO A 210 -9.93 1.25 -8.65
CA PRO A 210 -9.36 2.58 -8.49
C PRO A 210 -8.21 2.87 -9.46
N MET A 211 -7.43 1.85 -9.85
CA MET A 211 -6.34 2.01 -10.81
C MET A 211 -6.87 2.26 -12.22
N ALA A 212 -7.94 1.58 -12.64
CA ALA A 212 -8.61 1.86 -13.90
C ALA A 212 -9.23 3.27 -13.93
N MET A 213 -9.80 3.71 -12.80
CA MET A 213 -10.32 5.07 -12.65
C MET A 213 -9.20 6.11 -12.73
N ASP A 214 -8.04 5.84 -12.12
CA ASP A 214 -6.86 6.70 -12.23
C ASP A 214 -6.38 6.81 -13.67
N LEU A 215 -6.25 5.68 -14.38
CA LEU A 215 -5.88 5.66 -15.79
C LEU A 215 -6.81 6.51 -16.66
N PHE A 216 -8.13 6.35 -16.46
CA PHE A 216 -9.14 7.15 -17.16
C PHE A 216 -9.02 8.65 -16.84
N SER A 217 -8.72 9.00 -15.59
CA SER A 217 -8.50 10.41 -15.19
C SER A 217 -7.30 11.07 -15.88
N TYR A 218 -6.36 10.26 -16.36
CA TYR A 218 -5.20 10.68 -17.16
C TYR A 218 -5.38 10.39 -18.66
N GLU A 219 -6.63 10.36 -19.13
CA GLU A 219 -7.00 10.27 -20.55
C GLU A 219 -6.49 9.01 -21.27
N VAL A 220 -6.21 7.93 -20.53
CA VAL A 220 -5.99 6.62 -21.16
C VAL A 220 -7.33 6.14 -21.70
N PRO A 221 -7.46 5.85 -23.01
CA PRO A 221 -8.74 5.59 -23.66
C PRO A 221 -9.23 4.17 -23.35
N ILE A 222 -9.67 3.95 -22.11
CA ILE A 222 -10.23 2.68 -21.61
C ILE A 222 -11.61 2.92 -20.98
N ARG A 223 -12.48 1.91 -21.05
CA ARG A 223 -13.76 1.93 -20.33
C ARG A 223 -14.01 0.61 -19.62
N LEU A 224 -14.73 0.70 -18.50
CA LEU A 224 -15.18 -0.45 -17.71
C LEU A 224 -16.40 -1.08 -18.38
N VAL A 225 -16.34 -2.39 -18.64
CA VAL A 225 -17.46 -3.13 -19.26
C VAL A 225 -18.15 -4.09 -18.30
N LEU A 226 -17.44 -4.60 -17.29
CA LEU A 226 -17.94 -5.59 -16.34
C LEU A 226 -17.15 -5.52 -15.02
N PHE A 227 -17.76 -5.89 -13.89
CA PHE A 227 -16.97 -6.24 -12.70
C PHE A 227 -16.34 -7.63 -12.89
N ALA A 228 -15.16 -7.86 -12.32
CA ALA A 228 -14.51 -9.17 -12.42
C ALA A 228 -15.01 -10.15 -11.35
N HIS A 229 -15.38 -9.61 -10.18
CA HIS A 229 -15.87 -10.34 -9.01
C HIS A 229 -16.42 -9.35 -7.96
N ARG A 230 -16.92 -9.89 -6.84
CA ARG A 230 -17.14 -9.16 -5.59
C ARG A 230 -16.46 -9.90 -4.43
N ASN A 231 -16.16 -9.20 -3.33
CA ASN A 231 -15.46 -9.75 -2.16
C ASN A 231 -14.10 -10.40 -2.53
N GLY A 232 -13.60 -11.34 -1.71
CA GLY A 232 -12.45 -12.17 -2.07
C GLY A 232 -11.08 -11.70 -1.60
N SER A 233 -11.01 -10.65 -0.77
CA SER A 233 -9.76 -10.22 -0.16
C SER A 233 -9.69 -10.66 1.31
N ILE A 234 -8.46 -10.89 1.78
CA ILE A 234 -8.17 -11.36 3.13
C ILE A 234 -7.10 -10.49 3.78
N CYS A 235 -7.34 -10.09 5.04
CA CYS A 235 -6.35 -9.45 5.89
C CYS A 235 -5.69 -10.50 6.76
N VAL A 236 -4.36 -10.55 6.71
CA VAL A 236 -3.55 -11.44 7.54
C VAL A 236 -2.54 -10.65 8.35
N ARG A 237 -2.20 -11.20 9.51
CA ARG A 237 -1.19 -10.67 10.43
C ARG A 237 0.06 -11.54 10.37
N ASN A 238 1.23 -10.92 10.46
CA ASN A 238 2.49 -11.63 10.59
C ASN A 238 2.52 -12.42 11.90
N LYS A 239 2.86 -13.71 11.82
CA LYS A 239 3.00 -14.58 12.99
C LYS A 239 4.32 -14.34 13.74
N ALA A 240 5.31 -13.76 13.08
CA ALA A 240 6.55 -13.34 13.71
C ALA A 240 6.31 -12.17 14.69
N GLY A 241 6.96 -12.23 15.85
CA GLY A 241 6.85 -11.22 16.91
C GLY A 241 5.98 -11.65 18.10
N LYS A 242 6.37 -11.20 19.30
CA LYS A 242 5.59 -11.46 20.53
C LYS A 242 4.41 -10.49 20.59
N TYR A 243 3.21 -11.04 20.69
CA TYR A 243 1.99 -10.28 20.96
C TYR A 243 1.85 -10.02 22.46
N ASN A 244 1.77 -8.75 22.86
CA ASN A 244 1.32 -8.34 24.19
C ASN A 244 0.12 -7.42 24.04
N LYS A 245 -0.93 -7.61 24.86
CA LYS A 245 -2.10 -6.73 24.86
C LYS A 245 -1.70 -5.28 25.21
N PRO A 246 -2.34 -4.27 24.60
CA PRO A 246 -3.56 -4.35 23.78
C PRO A 246 -3.28 -4.58 22.28
N TYR A 247 -4.31 -5.03 21.55
CA TYR A 247 -4.16 -5.61 20.22
C TYR A 247 -3.62 -4.63 19.16
N GLN A 248 -3.99 -3.36 19.28
CA GLN A 248 -3.53 -2.25 18.43
C GLN A 248 -2.00 -2.07 18.46
N GLN A 249 -1.35 -2.41 19.58
CA GLN A 249 0.10 -2.30 19.74
C GLN A 249 0.86 -3.15 18.73
N PHE A 250 0.23 -4.22 18.22
CA PHE A 250 0.88 -5.09 17.28
C PHE A 250 1.17 -4.40 15.93
N PHE A 251 0.29 -3.49 15.50
CA PHE A 251 0.37 -2.81 14.19
C PHE A 251 1.03 -1.44 14.26
N LYS A 252 0.95 -0.78 15.42
CA LYS A 252 1.51 0.56 15.60
C LYS A 252 3.03 0.56 15.35
N HIS A 253 3.50 1.55 14.61
CA HIS A 253 4.89 1.75 14.20
C HIS A 253 5.50 0.62 13.36
N LYS A 254 4.64 -0.17 12.72
CA LYS A 254 5.02 -1.24 11.80
C LYS A 254 4.55 -0.97 10.39
N THR A 255 5.15 -1.70 9.47
CA THR A 255 4.75 -1.71 8.06
C THR A 255 3.57 -2.66 7.87
N PHE A 256 2.69 -2.38 6.92
CA PHE A 256 1.59 -3.25 6.50
C PHE A 256 1.51 -3.23 4.98
N TYR A 257 1.50 -4.40 4.34
CA TYR A 257 1.56 -4.45 2.87
C TYR A 257 0.17 -4.36 2.24
N ILE A 258 0.11 -3.59 1.17
CA ILE A 258 -1.04 -3.45 0.27
C ILE A 258 -0.58 -3.72 -1.16
N PRO A 259 -1.43 -4.20 -2.07
CA PRO A 259 -0.99 -4.57 -3.41
C PRO A 259 -0.73 -3.36 -4.31
N HIS A 260 -1.40 -2.24 -4.05
CA HIS A 260 -1.22 -0.97 -4.75
C HIS A 260 -1.92 0.16 -3.98
N LYS A 261 -1.48 1.43 -4.15
CA LYS A 261 -2.17 2.58 -3.55
C LYS A 261 -3.56 2.80 -4.14
N MET A 262 -3.67 2.66 -5.45
CA MET A 262 -4.94 2.69 -6.18
C MET A 262 -5.64 1.33 -6.09
N SER A 263 -5.96 0.88 -4.87
CA SER A 263 -6.61 -0.41 -4.63
C SER A 263 -7.67 -0.36 -3.54
N ILE A 264 -8.66 -1.25 -3.64
CA ILE A 264 -9.67 -1.44 -2.58
C ILE A 264 -9.04 -2.00 -1.31
N HIS A 265 -7.99 -2.80 -1.44
CA HIS A 265 -7.18 -3.26 -0.31
C HIS A 265 -6.61 -2.09 0.51
N ASN A 266 -6.06 -1.07 -0.14
CA ASN A 266 -5.60 0.14 0.54
C ASN A 266 -6.76 0.82 1.28
N MET A 267 -7.89 1.01 0.59
CA MET A 267 -9.09 1.63 1.16
C MET A 267 -9.61 0.87 2.39
N LEU A 268 -9.77 -0.45 2.29
CA LEU A 268 -10.29 -1.29 3.37
C LEU A 268 -9.31 -1.42 4.54
N ALA A 269 -8.00 -1.50 4.27
CA ALA A 269 -6.97 -1.46 5.31
C ALA A 269 -6.98 -0.10 6.03
N HIS A 270 -7.07 1.00 5.27
CA HIS A 270 -7.17 2.35 5.83
C HIS A 270 -8.40 2.48 6.73
N MET A 271 -9.56 2.00 6.27
CA MET A 271 -10.78 1.93 7.08
C MET A 271 -10.59 1.12 8.36
N TYR A 272 -9.99 -0.08 8.27
CA TYR A 272 -9.75 -0.96 9.41
C TYR A 272 -8.88 -0.31 10.47
N PHE A 273 -7.70 0.17 10.08
CA PHE A 273 -6.76 0.76 11.04
C PHE A 273 -7.23 2.11 11.58
N THR A 274 -7.88 2.94 10.76
CA THR A 274 -8.53 4.17 11.25
C THR A 274 -9.58 3.84 12.31
N LYS A 275 -10.37 2.79 12.09
CA LYS A 275 -11.33 2.30 13.09
C LYS A 275 -10.69 1.60 14.29
N MET A 276 -9.39 1.37 14.31
CA MET A 276 -8.65 0.91 15.50
C MET A 276 -8.01 2.07 16.29
N GLY A 277 -8.27 3.32 15.91
CA GLY A 277 -7.60 4.50 16.47
C GLY A 277 -6.16 4.67 15.98
N LEU A 278 -5.76 3.95 14.92
CA LEU A 278 -4.47 4.10 14.27
C LEU A 278 -4.57 5.09 13.09
N ARG A 279 -3.43 5.58 12.64
CA ARG A 279 -3.27 6.46 11.48
C ARG A 279 -2.54 5.70 10.37
N PRO A 280 -3.28 4.90 9.59
CA PRO A 280 -2.71 4.21 8.44
C PRO A 280 -2.43 5.19 7.31
N GLY A 281 -1.38 4.94 6.56
CA GLY A 281 -1.13 5.68 5.34
C GLY A 281 0.21 5.33 4.74
N VAL A 282 0.44 5.80 3.52
CA VAL A 282 1.77 5.70 2.92
C VAL A 282 2.60 6.89 3.39
N ALA A 283 3.94 6.76 3.39
CA ALA A 283 4.86 7.84 3.73
C ALA A 283 4.46 9.16 3.02
N GLY A 284 4.31 10.23 3.80
CA GLY A 284 3.70 11.48 3.37
C GLY A 284 3.91 12.64 4.36
N LYS A 285 3.03 13.64 4.33
CA LYS A 285 3.14 14.86 5.17
C LYS A 285 2.54 14.70 6.57
N GLU A 286 1.60 13.78 6.76
CA GLU A 286 0.96 13.53 8.06
C GLU A 286 1.66 12.42 8.85
N ALA A 287 1.48 12.45 10.17
CA ALA A 287 2.06 11.47 11.08
C ALA A 287 1.32 10.12 11.00
N VAL A 288 1.81 9.22 10.14
CA VAL A 288 1.29 7.85 10.00
C VAL A 288 1.90 6.92 11.04
N ASN A 289 1.07 6.18 11.79
CA ASN A 289 1.55 5.19 12.77
C ASN A 289 1.28 3.74 12.37
N VAL A 290 0.77 3.52 11.16
CA VAL A 290 0.88 2.24 10.44
C VAL A 290 1.30 2.57 9.02
N LEU A 291 2.52 2.18 8.65
CA LEU A 291 3.08 2.52 7.34
C LEU A 291 2.59 1.51 6.29
N PHE A 292 1.93 2.00 5.25
CA PHE A 292 1.52 1.17 4.12
C PHE A 292 2.58 1.15 3.04
N ASP A 293 3.11 -0.04 2.77
CA ASP A 293 4.00 -0.28 1.64
C ASP A 293 3.27 -1.06 0.56
N VAL A 294 3.45 -0.62 -0.68
CA VAL A 294 2.96 -1.34 -1.85
C VAL A 294 3.81 -2.57 -2.02
N VAL A 295 3.25 -3.78 -2.23
CA VAL A 295 4.01 -5.01 -2.52
C VAL A 295 3.25 -5.83 -3.55
N PRO A 296 3.88 -6.36 -4.62
CA PRO A 296 3.21 -7.27 -5.54
C PRO A 296 2.60 -8.46 -4.80
N PRO A 297 1.34 -8.84 -5.08
CA PRO A 297 0.63 -9.89 -4.33
C PRO A 297 1.45 -11.17 -4.11
N ILE A 298 2.07 -11.68 -5.18
CA ILE A 298 2.84 -12.93 -5.14
C ILE A 298 4.09 -12.87 -4.25
N ALA A 299 4.61 -11.67 -3.98
CA ALA A 299 5.81 -11.45 -3.16
C ALA A 299 5.51 -11.17 -1.68
N MET A 300 4.25 -10.85 -1.34
CA MET A 300 3.88 -10.45 0.02
C MET A 300 4.24 -11.48 1.09
N PRO A 301 3.96 -12.80 0.94
CA PRO A 301 4.27 -13.77 1.98
C PRO A 301 5.77 -13.92 2.24
N GLU A 302 6.58 -13.96 1.19
CA GLU A 302 8.02 -14.05 1.25
C GLU A 302 8.64 -12.79 1.86
N PHE A 303 8.20 -11.60 1.45
CA PHE A 303 8.69 -10.33 2.02
C PHE A 303 8.27 -10.15 3.48
N MET A 304 7.07 -10.58 3.86
CA MET A 304 6.64 -10.54 5.26
C MET A 304 7.45 -11.51 6.14
N LYS A 305 7.83 -12.67 5.59
CA LYS A 305 8.69 -13.65 6.28
C LYS A 305 10.10 -13.09 6.53
N GLU A 306 10.62 -12.29 5.59
CA GLU A 306 11.96 -11.68 5.72
C GLU A 306 11.95 -10.37 6.52
N ASN A 307 10.79 -9.71 6.66
CA ASN A 307 10.64 -8.46 7.39
C ASN A 307 9.86 -8.65 8.72
N PRO A 308 10.53 -8.80 9.87
CA PRO A 308 9.87 -8.95 11.17
C PRO A 308 9.12 -7.68 11.63
N ASP A 309 9.41 -6.52 11.03
CA ASP A 309 8.73 -5.26 11.29
C ASP A 309 7.48 -5.09 10.42
N CYS A 310 7.22 -6.00 9.48
CA CYS A 310 5.94 -6.10 8.79
C CYS A 310 4.88 -6.73 9.72
N SER A 311 3.80 -6.02 9.96
CA SER A 311 2.66 -6.44 10.77
C SER A 311 1.68 -7.34 10.02
N GLY A 312 1.66 -7.33 8.70
CA GLY A 312 0.66 -8.07 7.95
C GLY A 312 0.44 -7.52 6.56
N PHE A 313 -0.58 -8.02 5.88
CA PHE A 313 -1.01 -7.51 4.59
C PHE A 313 -2.49 -7.76 4.33
N LEU A 314 -3.08 -6.96 3.45
CA LEU A 314 -4.42 -7.16 2.91
C LEU A 314 -4.33 -7.31 1.39
N VAL A 315 -4.81 -8.44 0.88
CA VAL A 315 -4.65 -8.81 -0.54
C VAL A 315 -5.78 -9.74 -0.99
N ALA A 316 -5.97 -9.87 -2.30
CA ALA A 316 -6.84 -10.87 -2.89
C ALA A 316 -6.34 -12.29 -2.63
N GLU A 317 -7.27 -13.23 -2.49
CA GLU A 317 -6.93 -14.65 -2.44
C GLU A 317 -6.33 -15.15 -3.77
N PRO A 318 -5.52 -16.22 -3.77
CA PRO A 318 -5.23 -17.16 -2.67
C PRO A 318 -4.01 -16.79 -1.81
N ILE A 319 -3.49 -15.57 -1.93
CA ILE A 319 -2.19 -15.19 -1.37
C ILE A 319 -2.19 -15.25 0.16
N GLY A 320 -3.26 -14.77 0.81
CA GLY A 320 -3.36 -14.80 2.27
C GLY A 320 -3.53 -16.21 2.81
N SER A 321 -4.43 -17.00 2.22
CA SER A 321 -4.59 -18.42 2.57
C SER A 321 -3.31 -19.23 2.36
N ARG A 322 -2.52 -18.93 1.32
CA ARG A 322 -1.18 -19.51 1.11
C ARG A 322 -0.22 -19.17 2.26
N ALA A 323 -0.16 -17.91 2.68
CA ALA A 323 0.69 -17.49 3.79
C ALA A 323 0.31 -18.15 5.13
N ILE A 324 -0.99 -18.35 5.37
CA ILE A 324 -1.51 -19.08 6.53
C ILE A 324 -1.09 -20.55 6.46
N ALA A 325 -1.28 -21.21 5.32
CA ALA A 325 -0.89 -22.61 5.11
C ALA A 325 0.63 -22.83 5.28
N ALA A 326 1.44 -21.84 4.91
CA ALA A 326 2.89 -21.84 5.11
C ALA A 326 3.32 -21.53 6.57
N GLY A 327 2.37 -21.24 7.47
CA GLY A 327 2.63 -20.89 8.87
C GLY A 327 3.25 -19.52 9.09
N ILE A 328 3.23 -18.65 8.07
CA ILE A 328 3.81 -17.29 8.10
C ILE A 328 2.82 -16.30 8.71
N ALA A 329 1.52 -16.53 8.49
CA ALA A 329 0.48 -15.56 8.81
C ALA A 329 -0.70 -16.15 9.60
N GLU A 330 -1.51 -15.28 10.19
CA GLU A 330 -2.78 -15.59 10.82
C GLU A 330 -3.89 -14.68 10.27
N GLN A 331 -5.04 -15.22 9.90
CA GLN A 331 -6.18 -14.43 9.41
C GLN A 331 -6.68 -13.47 10.49
N GLN A 332 -6.98 -12.23 10.08
CA GLN A 332 -7.62 -11.22 10.93
C GLN A 332 -9.09 -11.01 10.54
N PHE A 333 -9.36 -10.85 9.24
CA PHE A 333 -10.71 -10.73 8.70
C PHE A 333 -10.69 -10.98 7.19
N VAL A 334 -11.86 -11.23 6.61
CA VAL A 334 -12.10 -11.17 5.16
C VAL A 334 -12.83 -9.88 4.80
N SER A 335 -12.61 -9.37 3.60
CA SER A 335 -13.03 -8.02 3.22
C SER A 335 -14.53 -7.78 3.26
N SER A 336 -15.35 -8.82 3.08
CA SER A 336 -16.80 -8.75 3.17
C SER A 336 -17.31 -8.43 4.58
N GLU A 337 -16.48 -8.62 5.62
CA GLU A 337 -16.76 -8.17 7.00
C GLU A 337 -16.69 -6.65 7.14
N ILE A 338 -15.98 -5.95 6.24
CA ILE A 338 -15.88 -4.48 6.20
C ILE A 338 -16.89 -3.89 5.23
N TRP A 339 -16.96 -4.47 4.04
CA TRP A 339 -17.85 -4.02 2.99
C TRP A 339 -18.34 -5.22 2.22
N GLN A 340 -19.51 -5.72 2.60
CA GLN A 340 -20.13 -6.85 1.92
C GLN A 340 -20.45 -6.51 0.46
N ASP A 341 -20.12 -7.45 -0.42
CA ASP A 341 -20.34 -7.38 -1.86
C ASP A 341 -19.61 -6.22 -2.56
N HIS A 342 -18.51 -5.74 -1.97
CA HIS A 342 -17.69 -4.70 -2.57
C HIS A 342 -17.09 -5.16 -3.91
N PRO A 343 -17.03 -4.29 -4.94
CA PRO A 343 -16.19 -4.56 -6.10
C PRO A 343 -14.71 -4.37 -5.73
N CYS A 344 -13.81 -5.02 -6.48
CA CYS A 344 -12.37 -4.81 -6.36
C CYS A 344 -11.70 -4.76 -7.73
N CYS A 345 -11.64 -5.88 -8.44
CA CYS A 345 -11.17 -5.91 -9.82
C CYS A 345 -12.34 -5.72 -10.79
N VAL A 346 -12.03 -5.05 -11.91
CA VAL A 346 -12.95 -4.75 -13.00
C VAL A 346 -12.35 -5.22 -14.33
N VAL A 347 -13.21 -5.39 -15.32
CA VAL A 347 -12.82 -5.71 -16.68
C VAL A 347 -12.91 -4.44 -17.50
N VAL A 348 -11.77 -4.00 -18.04
CA VAL A 348 -11.68 -2.84 -18.92
C VAL A 348 -11.22 -3.24 -20.31
N PHE A 349 -11.66 -2.49 -21.31
CA PHE A 349 -11.16 -2.57 -22.68
C PHE A 349 -10.75 -1.19 -23.18
N ARG A 350 -9.79 -1.14 -24.11
CA ARG A 350 -9.50 0.09 -24.85
C ARG A 350 -10.73 0.51 -25.65
N GLU A 351 -11.05 1.81 -25.66
CA GLU A 351 -12.22 2.38 -26.34
C GLU A 351 -12.27 2.03 -27.83
N GLU A 352 -11.10 1.94 -28.46
CA GLU A 352 -10.96 1.50 -29.84
C GLU A 352 -11.64 0.13 -30.07
N ILE A 353 -11.43 -0.81 -29.16
CA ILE A 353 -11.98 -2.17 -29.24
C ILE A 353 -13.50 -2.14 -29.05
N ILE A 354 -13.94 -1.37 -28.05
CA ILE A 354 -15.36 -1.15 -27.74
C ILE A 354 -16.12 -0.62 -28.94
N ASN A 355 -15.53 0.33 -29.65
CA ASN A 355 -16.19 0.99 -30.78
C ASN A 355 -16.10 0.19 -32.07
N LYS A 356 -14.96 -0.46 -32.34
CA LYS A 356 -14.74 -1.21 -33.60
C LYS A 356 -15.33 -2.62 -33.58
N TYR A 357 -15.36 -3.27 -32.42
CA TYR A 357 -15.70 -4.69 -32.30
C TYR A 357 -16.75 -4.98 -31.21
N PRO A 358 -17.92 -4.32 -31.24
CA PRO A 358 -18.94 -4.49 -30.20
C PRO A 358 -19.52 -5.91 -30.13
N GLU A 359 -19.58 -6.65 -31.25
CA GLU A 359 -20.08 -8.03 -31.27
C GLU A 359 -19.14 -8.99 -30.53
N ALA A 360 -17.82 -8.85 -30.75
CA ALA A 360 -16.80 -9.60 -30.03
C ALA A 360 -16.84 -9.33 -28.52
N LEU A 361 -17.05 -8.06 -28.14
CA LEU A 361 -17.15 -7.68 -26.73
C LEU A 361 -18.45 -8.15 -26.07
N GLN A 362 -19.57 -8.12 -26.78
CA GLN A 362 -20.81 -8.71 -26.28
C GLN A 362 -20.66 -10.22 -26.04
N GLU A 363 -20.07 -10.93 -27.01
CA GLU A 363 -19.83 -12.37 -26.90
C GLU A 363 -18.87 -12.69 -25.74
N PHE A 364 -17.74 -11.99 -25.66
CA PHE A 364 -16.79 -12.12 -24.55
C PHE A 364 -17.47 -11.89 -23.19
N THR A 365 -18.27 -10.83 -23.07
CA THR A 365 -18.96 -10.48 -21.81
C THR A 365 -19.99 -11.54 -21.42
N ASN A 366 -20.74 -12.09 -22.39
CA ASN A 366 -21.69 -13.19 -22.14
C ASN A 366 -20.97 -14.43 -21.61
N MET A 367 -19.90 -14.85 -22.30
CA MET A 367 -19.13 -16.04 -21.94
C MET A 367 -18.41 -15.87 -20.59
N LEU A 368 -17.96 -14.65 -20.28
CA LEU A 368 -17.31 -14.36 -19.00
C LEU A 368 -18.29 -14.44 -17.83
N VAL A 369 -19.53 -13.94 -17.99
CA VAL A 369 -20.59 -14.10 -16.99
C VAL A 369 -20.93 -15.59 -16.79
N GLU A 370 -20.94 -16.39 -17.85
CA GLU A 370 -21.11 -17.84 -17.76
C GLU A 370 -19.96 -18.53 -17.02
N ALA A 371 -18.72 -18.12 -17.28
CA ALA A 371 -17.55 -18.60 -16.56
C ALA A 371 -17.65 -18.28 -15.06
N GLY A 372 -18.09 -17.07 -14.71
CA GLY A 372 -18.34 -16.66 -13.33
C GLY A 372 -19.36 -17.55 -12.60
N ILE A 373 -20.46 -17.90 -13.28
CA ILE A 373 -21.48 -18.83 -12.76
C ILE A 373 -20.95 -20.26 -12.66
N PHE A 374 -20.12 -20.67 -13.62
CA PHE A 374 -19.50 -21.99 -13.61
C PHE A 374 -18.65 -22.18 -12.36
N ILE A 375 -17.87 -21.18 -11.95
CA ILE A 375 -17.04 -21.21 -10.72
C ILE A 375 -17.90 -21.53 -9.50
N LYS A 376 -18.98 -20.77 -9.29
CA LYS A 376 -19.91 -20.97 -8.16
C LYS A 376 -20.52 -22.37 -8.13
N ASN A 377 -20.87 -22.91 -9.29
CA ASN A 377 -21.56 -24.20 -9.38
C ASN A 377 -20.62 -25.41 -9.43
N ASN A 378 -19.32 -25.22 -9.71
CA ASN A 378 -18.36 -26.30 -9.99
C ASN A 378 -17.02 -26.03 -9.30
N ILE A 379 -17.05 -25.79 -7.98
CA ILE A 379 -15.87 -25.41 -7.17
C ILE A 379 -14.66 -26.33 -7.40
N ASP A 380 -14.87 -27.65 -7.44
CA ASP A 380 -13.76 -28.61 -7.61
C ASP A 380 -13.02 -28.41 -8.94
N GLN A 381 -13.78 -28.31 -10.05
CA GLN A 381 -13.21 -28.09 -11.38
C GLN A 381 -12.60 -26.69 -11.49
N ALA A 382 -13.26 -25.68 -10.90
CA ALA A 382 -12.75 -24.33 -10.88
C ALA A 382 -11.42 -24.21 -10.12
N ALA A 383 -11.25 -24.94 -9.02
CA ALA A 383 -10.00 -25.01 -8.27
C ALA A 383 -8.86 -25.63 -9.08
N ASP A 384 -9.12 -26.70 -9.85
CA ASP A 384 -8.11 -27.32 -10.72
C ASP A 384 -7.70 -26.38 -11.88
N ILE A 385 -8.67 -25.68 -12.47
CA ILE A 385 -8.40 -24.64 -13.48
C ILE A 385 -7.58 -23.51 -12.87
N ALA A 386 -7.92 -23.08 -11.66
CA ALA A 386 -7.26 -21.98 -10.98
C ALA A 386 -5.78 -22.26 -10.73
N VAL A 387 -5.39 -23.48 -10.35
CA VAL A 387 -3.96 -23.86 -10.23
C VAL A 387 -3.24 -23.67 -11.57
N SER A 388 -3.81 -24.20 -12.65
CA SER A 388 -3.16 -24.18 -13.98
C SER A 388 -3.08 -22.76 -14.57
N PHE A 389 -4.08 -21.92 -14.28
CA PHE A 389 -4.19 -20.58 -14.84
C PHE A 389 -3.43 -19.53 -14.01
N LEU A 390 -3.50 -19.61 -12.68
CA LEU A 390 -2.87 -18.64 -11.78
C LEU A 390 -1.42 -18.99 -11.47
N ASP A 391 -1.02 -20.26 -11.56
CA ASP A 391 0.35 -20.71 -11.31
C ASP A 391 0.86 -21.66 -12.42
N PRO A 392 0.89 -21.23 -13.69
CA PRO A 392 1.21 -22.10 -14.82
C PRO A 392 2.62 -22.69 -14.74
N GLU A 393 3.56 -21.95 -14.15
CA GLU A 393 4.96 -22.36 -13.98
C GLU A 393 5.24 -23.03 -12.62
N LYS A 394 4.22 -23.18 -11.77
CA LYS A 394 4.33 -23.72 -10.41
C LYS A 394 5.33 -22.97 -9.52
N LYS A 395 5.46 -21.65 -9.74
CA LYS A 395 6.38 -20.76 -9.02
C LYS A 395 5.86 -20.41 -7.62
N ILE A 396 4.55 -20.22 -7.47
CA ILE A 396 3.94 -19.84 -6.18
C ILE A 396 3.48 -21.05 -5.35
N GLY A 397 3.33 -22.22 -5.98
CA GLY A 397 3.01 -23.48 -5.33
C GLY A 397 1.53 -23.63 -4.98
N LEU A 398 0.62 -23.24 -5.89
CA LEU A 398 -0.82 -23.40 -5.65
C LEU A 398 -1.26 -24.85 -5.70
N GLU A 399 -2.11 -25.22 -4.74
CA GLU A 399 -2.67 -26.58 -4.62
C GLU A 399 -4.20 -26.53 -4.74
N PRO A 400 -4.84 -27.50 -5.42
CA PRO A 400 -6.29 -27.49 -5.60
C PRO A 400 -7.09 -27.51 -4.29
N GLU A 401 -6.57 -28.16 -3.23
CA GLU A 401 -7.25 -28.19 -1.93
C GLU A 401 -7.34 -26.81 -1.28
N LEU A 402 -6.28 -25.99 -1.40
CA LEU A 402 -6.29 -24.61 -0.92
C LEU A 402 -7.35 -23.79 -1.65
N LEU A 403 -7.37 -23.91 -2.99
CA LEU A 403 -8.31 -23.16 -3.83
C LEU A 403 -9.76 -23.62 -3.64
N ARG A 404 -10.02 -24.91 -3.39
CA ARG A 404 -11.35 -25.38 -3.01
C ARG A 404 -11.83 -24.69 -1.74
N LYS A 405 -10.98 -24.57 -0.72
CA LYS A 405 -11.33 -23.87 0.54
C LYS A 405 -11.65 -22.40 0.27
N VAL A 406 -10.78 -21.69 -0.44
CA VAL A 406 -10.96 -20.28 -0.83
C VAL A 406 -12.27 -20.05 -1.58
N LEU A 407 -12.55 -20.86 -2.61
CA LEU A 407 -13.75 -20.72 -3.45
C LEU A 407 -15.04 -21.17 -2.76
N SER A 408 -14.94 -21.94 -1.66
CA SER A 408 -16.08 -22.41 -0.87
C SER A 408 -16.41 -21.54 0.34
N ASP A 409 -15.58 -20.52 0.63
CA ASP A 409 -15.79 -19.64 1.78
C ASP A 409 -17.08 -18.80 1.56
N PRO A 410 -18.09 -18.88 2.46
CA PRO A 410 -19.34 -18.15 2.31
C PRO A 410 -19.19 -16.63 2.40
N LEU A 411 -18.10 -16.13 3.00
CA LEU A 411 -17.73 -14.71 3.05
C LEU A 411 -16.65 -14.36 2.02
N GLY A 412 -16.20 -15.34 1.24
CA GLY A 412 -15.16 -15.21 0.23
C GLY A 412 -15.65 -14.58 -1.07
N ILE A 413 -14.88 -14.83 -2.13
CA ILE A 413 -15.11 -14.29 -3.47
C ILE A 413 -16.45 -14.75 -4.06
N THR A 414 -17.18 -13.85 -4.71
CA THR A 414 -18.34 -14.20 -5.54
C THR A 414 -18.12 -13.77 -6.99
N THR A 415 -18.49 -14.65 -7.92
CA THR A 415 -18.21 -14.49 -9.35
C THR A 415 -19.47 -14.54 -10.22
N ASP A 416 -20.65 -14.68 -9.62
CA ASP A 416 -21.93 -14.78 -10.33
C ASP A 416 -22.72 -13.46 -10.35
N ASN A 417 -22.21 -12.41 -9.69
CA ASN A 417 -22.75 -11.05 -9.73
C ASN A 417 -21.71 -10.06 -10.25
N LEU A 418 -21.62 -9.96 -11.58
CA LEU A 418 -20.59 -9.18 -12.28
C LEU A 418 -21.10 -7.84 -12.84
N TYR A 419 -22.35 -7.47 -12.57
CA TYR A 419 -22.92 -6.24 -13.11
C TYR A 419 -22.24 -5.00 -12.50
N PRO A 420 -21.74 -4.04 -13.31
CA PRO A 420 -21.17 -2.79 -12.81
C PRO A 420 -22.22 -1.91 -12.13
N VAL A 421 -21.95 -1.52 -10.89
CA VAL A 421 -22.79 -0.61 -10.11
C VAL A 421 -22.03 0.69 -9.90
N ILE A 422 -22.55 1.79 -10.44
CA ILE A 422 -21.87 3.10 -10.41
C ILE A 422 -21.76 3.60 -8.97
N GLU A 423 -22.77 3.37 -8.12
CA GLU A 423 -22.79 3.79 -6.73
C GLU A 423 -21.68 3.13 -5.89
N ASP A 424 -21.28 1.90 -6.24
CA ASP A 424 -20.15 1.24 -5.60
C ASP A 424 -18.83 1.96 -5.96
N LEU A 425 -18.66 2.33 -7.24
CA LEU A 425 -17.49 3.10 -7.70
C LEU A 425 -17.48 4.52 -7.14
N GLU A 426 -18.66 5.13 -6.95
CA GLU A 426 -18.81 6.43 -6.30
C GLU A 426 -18.33 6.37 -4.85
N THR A 427 -18.72 5.32 -4.12
CA THR A 427 -18.26 5.08 -2.74
C THR A 427 -16.74 4.96 -2.66
N ILE A 428 -16.12 4.30 -3.64
CA ILE A 428 -14.67 4.16 -3.75
C ILE A 428 -14.01 5.52 -3.95
N GLN A 429 -14.41 6.30 -4.96
CA GLN A 429 -13.79 7.60 -5.20
C GLN A 429 -14.05 8.58 -4.07
N ASP A 430 -15.24 8.58 -3.46
CA ASP A 430 -15.58 9.43 -2.33
C ASP A 430 -14.62 9.19 -1.18
N TYR A 431 -14.43 7.92 -0.79
CA TYR A 431 -13.55 7.60 0.33
C TYR A 431 -12.08 7.92 -0.01
N MET A 432 -11.59 7.45 -1.15
CA MET A 432 -10.19 7.63 -1.51
C MET A 432 -9.82 9.11 -1.67
N THR A 433 -10.67 9.92 -2.31
CA THR A 433 -10.37 11.35 -2.51
C THR A 433 -10.64 12.19 -1.27
N ALA A 434 -11.74 11.97 -0.54
CA ALA A 434 -12.14 12.85 0.56
C ALA A 434 -11.60 12.43 1.93
N LYS A 435 -11.21 11.17 2.12
CA LYS A 435 -10.66 10.66 3.39
C LYS A 435 -9.19 10.30 3.32
N MET A 436 -8.73 9.75 2.20
CA MET A 436 -7.34 9.33 2.04
C MET A 436 -6.51 10.34 1.25
N GLU A 437 -7.14 11.34 0.62
CA GLU A 437 -6.51 12.32 -0.25
C GLU A 437 -5.69 11.68 -1.39
N ILE A 438 -6.17 10.54 -1.90
CA ILE A 438 -5.54 9.76 -2.97
C ILE A 438 -6.44 9.75 -4.20
N GLY A 439 -5.82 9.96 -5.38
CA GLY A 439 -6.49 9.91 -6.67
C GLY A 439 -7.31 11.17 -6.97
N ARG A 440 -8.14 11.09 -8.02
CA ARG A 440 -9.01 12.18 -8.47
C ARG A 440 -10.39 11.63 -8.76
N ARG A 441 -11.40 12.48 -8.62
CA ARG A 441 -12.76 12.13 -9.07
C ARG A 441 -12.81 12.11 -10.59
N ILE A 442 -13.60 11.19 -11.13
CA ILE A 442 -13.85 11.08 -12.57
C ILE A 442 -15.34 11.11 -12.87
N ASP A 443 -15.69 11.32 -14.13
CA ASP A 443 -17.03 11.05 -14.63
C ASP A 443 -17.25 9.54 -14.77
N LEU A 444 -17.92 8.94 -13.78
CA LEU A 444 -18.22 7.51 -13.78
C LEU A 444 -19.17 7.10 -14.91
N HIS A 445 -20.06 7.97 -15.38
CA HIS A 445 -20.93 7.67 -16.51
C HIS A 445 -20.17 7.66 -17.83
N GLY A 446 -19.14 8.50 -17.95
CA GLY A 446 -18.17 8.46 -19.04
C GLY A 446 -17.25 7.24 -18.98
N PHE A 447 -16.92 6.76 -17.79
CA PHE A 447 -16.00 5.63 -17.60
C PHE A 447 -16.67 4.25 -17.77
N VAL A 448 -17.90 4.08 -17.29
CA VAL A 448 -18.63 2.80 -17.32
C VAL A 448 -19.46 2.67 -18.60
N ASP A 449 -19.33 1.54 -19.28
CA ASP A 449 -20.15 1.17 -20.44
C ASP A 449 -20.98 -0.08 -20.13
N THR A 450 -22.23 0.13 -19.69
CA THR A 450 -23.11 -0.97 -19.26
C THR A 450 -23.73 -1.73 -20.43
N ARG A 451 -23.60 -1.30 -21.69
CA ARG A 451 -24.34 -1.88 -22.82
C ARG A 451 -24.18 -3.39 -22.94
N PHE A 452 -22.97 -3.88 -22.67
CA PHE A 452 -22.64 -5.31 -22.71
C PHE A 452 -23.16 -6.06 -21.49
N ALA A 453 -22.95 -5.50 -20.29
CA ALA A 453 -23.41 -6.06 -19.02
C ALA A 453 -24.95 -6.12 -18.93
N ASP A 454 -25.64 -5.12 -19.47
CA ASP A 454 -27.10 -5.04 -19.54
C ASP A 454 -27.71 -6.22 -20.30
N ILE A 455 -26.99 -6.82 -21.24
CA ILE A 455 -27.42 -8.02 -21.96
C ILE A 455 -26.91 -9.28 -21.26
N ALA A 456 -25.62 -9.34 -20.92
CA ALA A 456 -25.00 -10.53 -20.35
C ALA A 456 -25.59 -10.92 -18.97
N CYS A 457 -26.05 -9.94 -18.19
CA CYS A 457 -26.61 -10.16 -16.85
C CYS A 457 -28.16 -10.18 -16.82
N LYS A 458 -28.85 -9.89 -17.94
CA LYS A 458 -30.30 -9.59 -18.00
C LYS A 458 -31.21 -10.73 -17.51
N ASP A 459 -30.98 -11.95 -17.97
CA ASP A 459 -31.80 -13.13 -17.60
C ASP A 459 -31.38 -13.76 -16.26
N LYS A 460 -30.28 -13.29 -15.68
CA LYS A 460 -29.64 -13.89 -14.50
C LYS A 460 -29.75 -13.00 -13.26
N ALA A 461 -30.16 -11.74 -13.45
CA ALA A 461 -30.72 -10.87 -12.41
C ALA A 461 -32.10 -11.33 -11.89
N ALA A 462 -32.78 -12.25 -12.57
CA ALA A 462 -34.07 -12.81 -12.10
C ALA A 462 -33.90 -13.88 -11.00
N GLY A 463 -32.77 -14.60 -10.96
CA GLY A 463 -32.41 -15.53 -9.88
C GLY A 463 -31.82 -14.84 -8.66
N ALA A 464 -31.14 -13.70 -8.90
CA ALA A 464 -30.86 -12.69 -7.88
C ALA A 464 -32.04 -11.70 -7.84
N ALA A 465 -33.25 -12.21 -7.57
CA ALA A 465 -34.40 -11.35 -7.34
C ALA A 465 -33.96 -10.19 -6.45
N ARG A 466 -34.05 -8.97 -6.99
CA ARG A 466 -33.99 -7.73 -6.23
C ARG A 466 -34.89 -7.92 -5.01
N THR A 467 -34.29 -8.24 -3.87
CA THR A 467 -34.95 -7.95 -2.61
C THR A 467 -34.94 -6.43 -2.55
N GLU A 468 -36.10 -5.83 -2.72
CA GLU A 468 -36.38 -4.39 -2.74
C GLU A 468 -36.05 -3.70 -1.39
N SER A 469 -34.94 -4.04 -0.71
CA SER A 469 -34.56 -3.36 0.54
C SER A 469 -33.08 -3.30 0.90
N GLN A 470 -32.14 -3.76 0.07
CA GLN A 470 -30.72 -3.51 0.38
C GLN A 470 -30.21 -2.32 -0.42
N ALA A 471 -30.37 -1.13 0.19
CA ALA A 471 -29.49 -0.01 -0.11
C ALA A 471 -28.03 -0.51 -0.12
N PRO A 472 -27.13 0.08 -0.93
CA PRO A 472 -25.70 -0.27 -0.87
C PRO A 472 -25.29 -0.30 0.61
N ARG A 473 -24.87 -1.47 1.10
CA ARG A 473 -24.34 -1.60 2.45
C ARG A 473 -23.06 -0.79 2.44
N LYS A 474 -23.17 0.47 2.88
CA LYS A 474 -22.03 1.35 2.98
C LYS A 474 -20.95 0.64 3.80
N PRO A 475 -19.67 0.82 3.44
CA PRO A 475 -18.57 0.28 4.21
C PRO A 475 -18.78 0.53 5.71
N GLY A 476 -18.86 -0.54 6.49
CA GLY A 476 -19.41 -0.51 7.84
C GLY A 476 -18.86 -1.66 8.65
N PHE A 477 -18.44 -1.36 9.87
CA PHE A 477 -18.02 -2.40 10.80
C PHE A 477 -19.05 -2.44 11.91
N GLU A 478 -19.96 -3.41 11.90
CA GLU A 478 -20.84 -3.63 13.05
C GLU A 478 -20.06 -4.22 14.25
N GLN A 479 -18.87 -4.83 14.01
CA GLN A 479 -18.04 -5.44 15.07
C GLN A 479 -16.83 -4.61 15.54
N VAL A 480 -16.51 -3.47 14.90
CA VAL A 480 -15.34 -2.61 15.24
C VAL A 480 -15.75 -1.32 15.93
N GLU A 481 -17.05 -1.10 16.19
CA GLU A 481 -17.52 0.00 17.05
C GLU A 481 -16.90 -0.01 18.47
N ALA A 482 -16.32 -1.14 18.89
CA ALA A 482 -15.59 -1.25 20.15
C ALA A 482 -14.10 -0.79 20.08
N LEU A 483 -13.58 -0.35 18.93
CA LEU A 483 -12.13 -0.20 18.70
C LEU A 483 -11.67 1.18 18.21
N ALA A 484 -12.57 2.07 17.81
CA ALA A 484 -12.28 3.48 17.48
C ALA A 484 -12.86 4.38 18.54
N THR A 485 -12.17 4.39 19.66
CA THR A 485 -12.49 5.18 20.83
C THR A 485 -11.17 5.78 21.31
N ARG A 486 -11.19 7.03 21.77
CA ARG A 486 -10.20 7.62 22.69
C ARG A 486 -10.17 6.84 24.02
N GLU A 487 -11.03 5.84 24.16
CA GLU A 487 -10.90 4.80 25.18
C GLU A 487 -9.57 4.06 25.06
N GLY A 488 -8.91 3.88 26.20
CA GLY A 488 -7.66 3.16 26.23
C GLY A 488 -6.92 3.38 27.53
N LYS A 489 -5.73 2.79 27.61
CA LYS A 489 -4.81 3.03 28.71
C LYS A 489 -3.93 4.24 28.38
N TYR A 490 -3.82 5.16 29.32
CA TYR A 490 -2.98 6.34 29.22
C TYR A 490 -1.98 6.37 30.37
N LEU A 491 -0.74 6.71 30.06
CA LEU A 491 0.24 7.11 31.05
C LEU A 491 -0.05 8.54 31.47
N ILE A 492 -0.41 8.73 32.73
CA ILE A 492 -0.71 10.05 33.29
C ILE A 492 0.54 10.63 33.92
N PHE A 493 0.87 11.86 33.54
CA PHE A 493 1.98 12.62 34.09
C PHE A 493 1.55 14.06 34.39
N THR A 494 2.38 14.77 35.13
CA THR A 494 2.09 16.14 35.56
C THR A 494 3.13 17.11 35.04
N LEU A 495 2.68 18.33 34.71
CA LEU A 495 3.53 19.51 34.56
C LEU A 495 2.94 20.59 35.48
N GLY A 496 3.62 20.92 36.56
CA GLY A 496 3.11 21.77 37.63
C GLY A 496 1.82 21.20 38.23
N SER A 497 0.72 21.95 38.13
CA SER A 497 -0.60 21.53 38.60
C SER A 497 -1.45 20.85 37.52
N GLU A 498 -0.98 20.81 36.27
CA GLU A 498 -1.73 20.31 35.12
C GLU A 498 -1.43 18.82 34.90
N ARG A 499 -2.48 18.05 34.56
CA ARG A 499 -2.40 16.60 34.29
C ARG A 499 -2.51 16.36 32.80
N TYR A 500 -1.60 15.54 32.29
CA TYR A 500 -1.54 15.15 30.89
C TYR A 500 -1.53 13.63 30.77
N GLY A 501 -2.10 13.11 29.68
CA GLY A 501 -2.12 11.69 29.37
C GLY A 501 -1.49 11.43 28.00
N LEU A 502 -0.54 10.51 27.95
CA LEU A 502 -0.06 9.93 26.71
C LEU A 502 -0.66 8.55 26.53
N GLY A 503 -1.08 8.21 25.32
CA GLY A 503 -1.49 6.84 25.01
C GLY A 503 -0.40 5.88 25.47
N ILE A 504 -0.74 4.85 26.25
CA ILE A 504 0.27 3.91 26.77
C ILE A 504 1.03 3.21 25.62
N LEU A 505 0.39 3.16 24.45
CA LEU A 505 0.93 2.59 23.24
C LEU A 505 2.13 3.37 22.68
N ASP A 506 2.20 4.67 22.96
CA ASP A 506 3.31 5.53 22.57
C ASP A 506 4.50 5.40 23.52
N VAL A 507 4.30 4.85 24.72
CA VAL A 507 5.33 4.80 25.76
C VAL A 507 6.13 3.50 25.66
N ARG A 508 7.44 3.61 25.45
CA ARG A 508 8.38 2.49 25.47
C ARG A 508 8.87 2.17 26.87
N GLU A 509 9.34 3.18 27.59
CA GLU A 509 9.76 3.04 28.98
C GLU A 509 9.79 4.39 29.69
N ILE A 510 9.87 4.36 31.01
CA ILE A 510 9.98 5.53 31.86
C ILE A 510 11.27 5.39 32.63
N ILE A 511 12.16 6.36 32.49
CA ILE A 511 13.44 6.38 33.18
C ILE A 511 13.49 7.59 34.11
N GLY A 512 14.23 7.45 35.22
CA GLY A 512 14.59 8.61 36.02
C GLY A 512 15.49 9.55 35.21
N LEU A 513 15.61 10.80 35.66
CA LEU A 513 16.50 11.76 35.01
C LEU A 513 17.95 11.23 34.95
N ILE A 514 18.46 11.12 33.72
CA ILE A 514 19.86 10.83 33.43
C ILE A 514 20.51 12.06 32.81
N ALA A 515 21.85 12.06 32.71
CA ALA A 515 22.58 13.19 32.13
C ALA A 515 22.16 13.42 30.68
N ILE A 516 21.58 14.59 30.42
CA ILE A 516 21.24 15.08 29.08
C ILE A 516 22.45 15.85 28.55
N HIS A 517 22.95 15.45 27.39
CA HIS A 517 24.04 16.11 26.71
C HIS A 517 23.46 17.17 25.78
N GLU A 518 23.63 18.44 26.13
CA GLU A 518 23.12 19.55 25.35
C GLU A 518 23.77 19.62 23.97
N LEU A 519 22.96 19.93 22.96
CA LEU A 519 23.40 20.13 21.58
C LEU A 519 23.34 21.62 21.21
N PRO A 520 24.33 22.15 20.49
CA PRO A 520 24.35 23.56 20.10
C PRO A 520 23.23 23.89 19.09
N ASN A 521 22.74 25.13 19.13
CA ASN A 521 21.74 25.69 18.19
C ASN A 521 20.37 24.98 18.18
N MET A 522 20.00 24.31 19.27
CA MET A 522 18.71 23.65 19.38
C MET A 522 17.61 24.61 19.86
N PRO A 523 16.34 24.41 19.44
CA PRO A 523 15.22 25.13 20.01
C PRO A 523 15.15 24.98 21.54
N PRO A 524 14.65 25.98 22.29
CA PRO A 524 14.67 25.95 23.76
C PRO A 524 14.00 24.73 24.40
N PHE A 525 12.98 24.15 23.75
CA PHE A 525 12.32 22.95 24.25
C PHE A 525 13.14 21.66 24.05
N PHE A 526 14.15 21.67 23.20
CA PHE A 526 15.02 20.53 23.01
C PHE A 526 16.23 20.61 23.93
N ARG A 527 16.28 19.73 24.93
CA ARG A 527 17.33 19.77 25.97
C ARG A 527 18.64 19.12 25.54
N GLY A 528 18.61 18.26 24.52
CA GLY A 528 19.80 17.54 24.06
C GLY A 528 19.52 16.07 23.80
N VAL A 529 20.53 15.23 24.02
CA VAL A 529 20.43 13.78 23.82
C VAL A 529 20.82 13.01 25.08
N VAL A 530 20.23 11.83 25.25
CA VAL A 530 20.62 10.86 26.27
C VAL A 530 21.10 9.58 25.63
N ASN A 531 22.08 8.91 26.24
CA ASN A 531 22.44 7.56 25.86
C ASN A 531 21.66 6.57 26.71
N LEU A 532 20.76 5.79 26.09
CA LEU A 532 19.99 4.74 26.73
C LEU A 532 20.26 3.41 26.03
N ARG A 533 20.99 2.52 26.70
CA ARG A 533 21.36 1.18 26.20
C ARG A 533 22.02 1.25 24.81
N ASP A 534 23.05 2.08 24.69
CA ASP A 534 23.83 2.32 23.47
C ASP A 534 23.04 2.95 22.32
N LYS A 535 21.86 3.51 22.61
CA LYS A 535 21.06 4.32 21.68
C LYS A 535 21.09 5.77 22.10
N VAL A 536 21.43 6.66 21.16
CA VAL A 536 21.31 8.11 21.34
C VAL A 536 19.85 8.48 21.12
N ILE A 537 19.20 8.99 22.17
CA ILE A 537 17.78 9.35 22.14
C ILE A 537 17.66 10.88 22.33
N PRO A 538 17.03 11.60 21.38
CA PRO A 538 16.73 13.02 21.54
C PRO A 538 15.79 13.25 22.72
N VAL A 539 16.00 14.32 23.49
CA VAL A 539 15.19 14.65 24.68
C VAL A 539 14.62 16.05 24.60
N MET A 540 13.29 16.13 24.74
CA MET A 540 12.52 17.36 24.79
C MET A 540 11.96 17.61 26.20
N ASP A 541 11.96 18.87 26.63
CA ASP A 541 11.29 19.32 27.85
C ASP A 541 9.86 19.79 27.56
N MET A 542 8.88 19.13 28.19
CA MET A 542 7.47 19.44 27.94
C MET A 542 7.02 20.78 28.50
N ARG A 543 7.62 21.23 29.61
CA ARG A 543 7.31 22.56 30.15
C ARG A 543 7.71 23.61 29.14
N SER A 544 8.92 23.46 28.60
CA SER A 544 9.45 24.36 27.57
C SER A 544 8.62 24.28 26.27
N LYS A 545 8.18 23.08 25.85
CA LYS A 545 7.32 22.91 24.67
C LYS A 545 5.93 23.55 24.85
N PHE A 546 5.40 23.61 26.07
CA PHE A 546 4.10 24.21 26.39
C PHE A 546 4.21 25.65 26.94
N ASP A 547 5.36 26.31 26.75
CA ASP A 547 5.61 27.68 27.20
C ASP A 547 5.31 27.89 28.70
N MET A 548 5.67 26.89 29.51
CA MET A 548 5.56 26.90 30.96
C MET A 548 6.88 27.35 31.59
N ALA A 549 6.81 27.98 32.76
CA ALA A 549 7.99 28.41 33.50
C ALA A 549 8.93 27.22 33.79
N GLU A 550 10.23 27.36 33.47
CA GLU A 550 11.23 26.35 33.82
C GLU A 550 11.32 26.13 35.34
N VAL A 551 11.59 24.89 35.73
CA VAL A 551 11.80 24.50 37.13
C VAL A 551 13.03 23.61 37.21
N ASP A 552 13.75 23.68 38.32
CA ASP A 552 14.87 22.79 38.57
C ASP A 552 14.40 21.34 38.60
N TYR A 553 15.11 20.47 37.88
CA TYR A 553 14.83 19.05 37.91
C TYR A 553 15.12 18.47 39.29
N ASN A 554 14.26 17.55 39.72
CA ASN A 554 14.34 16.92 41.03
C ASN A 554 14.19 15.40 40.91
N GLU A 555 14.21 14.70 42.05
CA GLU A 555 14.14 13.23 42.09
C GLU A 555 12.85 12.63 41.51
N ARG A 556 11.78 13.44 41.36
CA ARG A 556 10.51 13.02 40.73
C ARG A 556 10.50 13.24 39.23
N THR A 557 11.40 14.07 38.70
CA THR A 557 11.53 14.35 37.27
C THR A 557 11.93 13.08 36.53
N CYS A 558 11.15 12.74 35.52
CA CYS A 558 11.34 11.53 34.71
C CYS A 558 11.46 11.91 33.24
N ILE A 559 12.13 11.03 32.48
CA ILE A 559 12.10 11.05 31.02
C ILE A 559 11.19 9.89 30.59
N ILE A 560 10.09 10.22 29.91
CA ILE A 560 9.23 9.23 29.25
C ILE A 560 9.84 8.98 27.87
N ILE A 561 10.31 7.77 27.62
CA ILE A 561 10.75 7.35 26.29
C ILE A 561 9.51 6.97 25.51
N VAL A 562 9.18 7.79 24.52
CA VAL A 562 8.09 7.57 23.58
C VAL A 562 8.63 7.12 22.23
N GLU A 563 7.82 6.36 21.52
CA GLU A 563 8.01 6.09 20.11
C GLU A 563 7.05 6.97 19.32
N ILE A 564 7.60 7.67 18.33
CA ILE A 564 6.84 8.58 17.48
C ILE A 564 7.02 8.17 16.03
N SER A 565 5.97 8.35 15.26
CA SER A 565 6.00 8.20 13.83
C SER A 565 6.94 9.21 13.18
N GLY A 566 7.68 8.76 12.17
CA GLY A 566 8.53 9.57 11.30
C GLY A 566 8.23 9.28 9.84
N LYS A 567 8.91 9.97 8.92
CA LYS A 567 8.68 9.82 7.48
C LYS A 567 9.02 8.43 6.94
N THR A 568 9.99 7.75 7.54
CA THR A 568 10.56 6.47 7.05
C THR A 568 10.39 5.31 8.06
N GLY A 569 9.65 5.52 9.14
CA GLY A 569 9.50 4.53 10.21
C GLY A 569 9.12 5.19 11.53
N SER A 570 9.46 4.56 12.66
CA SER A 570 9.32 5.18 13.98
C SER A 570 10.67 5.50 14.60
N GLN A 571 10.70 6.54 15.42
CA GLN A 571 11.89 6.99 16.14
C GLN A 571 11.60 7.10 17.62
N LEU A 572 12.63 6.91 18.44
CA LEU A 572 12.52 7.09 19.89
C LEU A 572 12.78 8.55 20.25
N MET A 573 11.99 9.07 21.18
CA MET A 573 12.19 10.39 21.77
C MET A 573 11.98 10.33 23.28
N GLY A 574 12.83 11.03 24.03
CA GLY A 574 12.67 11.25 25.46
C GLY A 574 11.88 12.53 25.71
N VAL A 575 10.96 12.47 26.66
CA VAL A 575 10.10 13.57 27.02
C VAL A 575 10.23 13.82 28.52
N VAL A 576 10.84 14.93 28.91
CA VAL A 576 11.01 15.33 30.31
C VAL A 576 9.70 15.85 30.87
N VAL A 577 9.30 15.29 32.01
CA VAL A 577 8.07 15.63 32.73
C VAL A 577 8.35 15.77 34.23
N ASP A 578 7.53 16.53 34.95
CA ASP A 578 7.77 16.80 36.38
C ASP A 578 7.60 15.54 37.22
N SER A 579 6.59 14.72 36.90
CA SER A 579 6.42 13.40 37.50
C SER A 579 5.45 12.55 36.69
N VAL A 580 5.64 11.23 36.72
CA VAL A 580 4.63 10.26 36.27
C VAL A 580 3.77 9.86 37.47
N SER A 581 2.45 9.84 37.28
CA SER A 581 1.48 9.52 38.32
C SER A 581 1.03 8.06 38.27
N GLU A 582 0.39 7.64 37.18
CA GLU A 582 -0.27 6.33 37.08
C GLU A 582 -0.54 5.93 35.63
N VAL A 583 -0.92 4.67 35.42
CA VAL A 583 -1.54 4.23 34.16
C VAL A 583 -3.03 4.08 34.40
N ALA A 584 -3.83 4.92 33.74
CA ALA A 584 -5.27 4.93 33.87
C ALA A 584 -5.95 4.37 32.62
N PHE A 585 -7.03 3.63 32.79
CA PHE A 585 -7.94 3.29 31.69
C PHE A 585 -9.01 4.37 31.62
N ILE A 586 -9.12 5.04 30.49
CA ILE A 586 -10.09 6.09 30.21
C ILE A 586 -11.06 5.54 29.18
N LYS A 587 -12.35 5.77 29.34
CA LYS A 587 -13.39 5.38 28.37
C LYS A 587 -13.78 6.53 27.45
N GLU A 588 -14.32 6.23 26.27
CA GLU A 588 -14.76 7.26 25.30
C GLU A 588 -15.79 8.21 25.91
N GLU A 589 -16.73 7.68 26.69
CA GLU A 589 -17.78 8.42 27.39
C GLU A 589 -17.24 9.43 28.43
N GLU A 590 -15.97 9.29 28.82
CA GLU A 590 -15.28 10.16 29.77
C GLU A 590 -14.45 11.25 29.08
N VAL A 591 -14.34 11.21 27.74
CA VAL A 591 -13.53 12.15 26.95
C VAL A 591 -14.41 13.17 26.23
N GLU A 592 -14.11 14.44 26.44
CA GLU A 592 -14.72 15.56 25.73
C GLU A 592 -13.69 16.22 24.79
N ASP A 593 -14.19 16.84 23.72
CA ASP A 593 -13.32 17.62 22.83
C ASP A 593 -12.75 18.83 23.57
N ALA A 594 -11.50 19.16 23.26
CA ALA A 594 -10.87 20.34 23.83
C ALA A 594 -11.60 21.61 23.33
N PRO A 595 -12.00 22.54 24.21
CA PRO A 595 -12.66 23.77 23.80
C PRO A 595 -11.73 24.63 22.93
N ALA A 596 -12.26 25.28 21.89
CA ALA A 596 -11.53 26.11 20.92
C ALA A 596 -10.96 27.44 21.50
N LEU A 597 -10.74 27.50 22.81
CA LEU A 597 -10.18 28.64 23.52
C LEU A 597 -8.67 28.50 23.56
N GLY A 598 -7.95 29.53 23.09
CA GLY A 598 -6.48 29.58 22.97
C GLY A 598 -5.74 29.08 24.20
N GLY A 599 -5.51 27.77 24.25
CA GLY A 599 -4.76 27.09 25.29
C GLY A 599 -3.27 27.15 25.01
N ARG A 600 -2.47 26.80 26.02
CA ARG A 600 -1.00 26.70 25.91
C ARG A 600 -0.54 25.58 24.98
N VAL A 601 -1.41 24.63 24.68
CA VAL A 601 -1.20 23.54 23.73
C VAL A 601 -2.09 23.79 22.51
N GLU A 602 -1.52 23.74 21.32
CA GLU A 602 -2.28 23.83 20.07
C GLU A 602 -3.35 22.72 20.04
N THR A 603 -4.59 23.08 19.72
CA THR A 603 -5.74 22.15 19.73
C THR A 603 -5.51 20.93 18.83
N GLU A 604 -4.69 21.07 17.79
CA GLU A 604 -4.33 20.00 16.86
C GLU A 604 -3.53 18.88 17.54
N CYS A 605 -2.78 19.17 18.61
CA CYS A 605 -1.97 18.22 19.37
C CYS A 605 -2.76 17.46 20.45
N LEU A 606 -4.06 17.71 20.58
CA LEU A 606 -4.90 17.14 21.62
C LEU A 606 -5.77 16.01 21.06
N LEU A 607 -5.82 14.88 21.77
CA LEU A 607 -6.83 13.84 21.56
C LEU A 607 -8.17 14.22 22.20
N GLY A 608 -8.12 14.98 23.30
CA GLY A 608 -9.30 15.43 24.05
C GLY A 608 -8.98 15.72 25.51
N MET A 609 -10.02 15.93 26.31
CA MET A 609 -9.94 16.15 27.75
C MET A 609 -10.75 15.08 28.47
N ALA A 610 -10.07 14.24 29.26
CA ALA A 610 -10.71 13.19 30.04
C ALA A 610 -11.13 13.71 31.42
N LYS A 611 -12.40 13.49 31.79
CA LYS A 611 -12.90 13.77 33.14
C LYS A 611 -12.64 12.57 34.05
N MET A 612 -11.60 12.67 34.87
CA MET A 612 -11.23 11.66 35.85
C MET A 612 -11.65 12.10 37.27
N LYS A 613 -11.60 11.18 38.24
CA LYS A 613 -11.93 11.48 39.64
C LYS A 613 -11.03 12.55 40.23
N GLU A 614 -9.76 12.56 39.81
CA GLU A 614 -8.71 13.46 40.27
C GLU A 614 -8.70 14.82 39.52
N GLY A 615 -9.66 15.04 38.61
CA GLY A 615 -9.80 16.26 37.82
C GLY A 615 -9.73 16.00 36.32
N VAL A 616 -9.51 17.09 35.56
CA VAL A 616 -9.41 17.01 34.10
C VAL A 616 -7.99 16.64 33.69
N THR A 617 -7.87 15.65 32.82
CA THR A 617 -6.59 15.22 32.24
C THR A 617 -6.60 15.55 30.75
N ILE A 618 -5.58 16.27 30.29
CA ILE A 618 -5.40 16.64 28.88
C ILE A 618 -4.74 15.47 28.14
N LEU A 619 -5.45 14.84 27.20
CA LEU A 619 -4.92 13.72 26.42
C LEU A 619 -4.16 14.26 25.21
N LEU A 620 -2.89 13.90 25.11
CA LEU A 620 -1.97 14.38 24.09
C LEU A 620 -1.83 13.36 22.97
N ASP A 621 -1.80 13.87 21.74
CA ASP A 621 -1.37 13.12 20.57
C ASP A 621 0.12 13.35 20.38
N ILE A 622 0.95 12.40 20.80
CA ILE A 622 2.41 12.57 20.80
C ILE A 622 2.94 12.80 19.39
N ASP A 623 2.42 12.09 18.39
CA ASP A 623 2.92 12.23 17.04
C ASP A 623 2.66 13.64 16.54
N ARG A 624 1.44 14.15 16.68
CA ARG A 624 1.11 15.52 16.27
C ARG A 624 1.92 16.56 17.04
N LEU A 625 2.10 16.34 18.35
CA LEU A 625 2.93 17.20 19.18
C LEU A 625 4.36 17.30 18.64
N MET A 626 4.92 16.17 18.18
CA MET A 626 6.27 16.12 17.62
C MET A 626 6.36 16.55 16.15
N HIS A 627 5.25 16.69 15.43
CA HIS A 627 5.21 17.13 14.02
C HIS A 627 4.72 18.57 13.83
N THR A 628 4.44 19.30 14.91
CA THR A 628 4.21 20.76 14.84
C THR A 628 5.41 21.47 14.20
N ARG A 629 5.17 22.63 13.56
CA ARG A 629 6.13 23.40 12.70
C ARG A 629 7.51 23.71 13.32
N ASP A 630 7.72 23.37 14.59
CA ASP A 630 8.95 23.60 15.34
C ASP A 630 9.89 22.38 15.38
N ALA A 631 9.48 21.21 14.89
CA ALA A 631 10.35 20.03 14.82
C ALA A 631 11.42 20.19 13.74
N VAL A 632 12.46 20.95 14.10
CA VAL A 632 13.72 21.06 13.39
C VAL A 632 14.20 19.65 13.03
N GLN A 633 14.61 19.50 11.77
CA GLN A 633 15.41 18.38 11.25
C GLN A 633 16.50 17.99 12.25
N LEU A 634 16.22 16.97 13.06
CA LEU A 634 17.16 16.32 13.96
C LEU A 634 17.88 15.15 13.26
N GLY A 635 18.19 15.32 11.98
CA GLY A 635 18.92 14.38 11.13
C GLY A 635 20.38 14.77 10.91
N GLY A 636 21.01 15.44 11.89
CA GLY A 636 22.43 15.77 11.82
C GLY A 636 23.28 14.66 12.46
N GLU A 637 24.23 14.15 11.67
CA GLU A 637 25.30 13.20 12.01
C GLU A 637 25.75 13.22 13.48
N PHE A 638 25.74 12.05 14.13
CA PHE A 638 26.57 11.74 15.31
C PHE A 638 27.11 10.32 15.24
#